data_AF-A0A2V6MJA2-F1
#
_entry.id   AF-A0A2V6MJA2-F1
#
_cell.length_a   1.000
_cell.length_b   1.000
_cell.length_c   1.000
_cell.angle_alpha   90.00
_cell.angle_beta   90.00
_cell.angle_gamma   90.00
#
_symmetry.space_group_name_H-M   'P 1'
#
loop_
_entity.id
_entity.type
_entity.pdbx_description
1 polymer ?
#
loop_
_entity_poly.entity_id
_entity_poly.type
_entity_poly.pdbx_seq_one_letter_code
_entity_poly.pdbx_strand_id
1 'polypeptide(L)'
;MKEQLTGSGATNFSSLLFPTYTGPEIRRYFGEAWSMHLPFAWDLIRELQPQIFVELGVYRGESYFGFCQSVAEHGLATRCYGVDTWRGDIHMGSYGPEIGGEVEQYNRRYSSFSKLLKMTFDEALSDFADDTIDLLHIDGGHQYEEVKHDFESWLPKLSKRSIVLLHDVTVKEADFGVWRLWQEIARKGNSFVFQFGHGLGLWKRNLVSKEDSPFIQDLLRADESQQCEITAHYAIAAAALNSAKAEEKRQQDIKTGRLQVFMPRAGRYSPDDCCTSTFRKATWRRIEVDLPLGVGDGTAPLRFDPGNEIGVIQIARIQVRMATNQLIWRARGVAELAQLVVGGTAVVVPDERVFRILNYGIDPQVLLPRIDVASGSPLKLEIWLRLDIGPETVGECFAALQSRQRAALAKREAQLRETEQQRAALENNLRSFEEQRLSLEVALDEHQAELAAHRSELERLEREVWENRVRRADFAVRLKERESSIREIQESFVWKVAKPLWKAERHLSRRKAAKPEPAAGEIVFALDGPGIWNARRDSVELTGWCFTRGGPQIVGVRAKIGRKSYFARYGLQRDDLAKTTMADPATLYSGFSLRIPVTPETSVIRLEAITHNGPWRLVLEHSLAGPAPPRHRSTSAPTIEPPPTERPDRPIHANGSQPVLYPNVSADEVLPLLGPHIQQHLARANVAKPTITVITPTFNTAPRWFVEAGASLLNQSFADWEWCLVDDGSQDLQTKRILESLAQAHPNIHVKLSSSKGISAAANEALEMTRGEFVCFLDHDDLLAPEALQAMYDELSQGFDVVYSDEDKLDDNRRLLTEPFFKPDWSPEYFRGAMYVGHLLCLRRDLACRVRFDTNFDGVQDFEFMLRVGETGARIGHVPRILYHWRKTPGSIAETSAAKPQAAVLQEKAVNAHLQRVNLPAEARAGSAPHRLRIVPKPRSSSPKISIIVPTRDSPDLLARCLKSLFETTAYPNYEVILVDNDTGDAQALKLMRHYPVTRIYLPNPFNFSRANNLAARRADGEYLVFLNNDTEIISREWLDHLLYYAEQRDVGAVGALLLHDDGSVQHAGVILGMRGTADHSMRGFRAKSDGYAGSLSCAREVSAVTAACMAVRKSTFVEVGELNEHFFSIYQDLDFCLRLRERGLRIIWTPQAVLLHHESLSRQSYYDVVDRYLLLDQWEEVIQRGDPYYNRNLNVERGDYSLAPER
;
A
#
# COMPACT_ATOMS: atom_id res chain seq x y z
N MET A 1 48.10 -41.77 13.06
CA MET A 1 49.25 -41.38 12.23
C MET A 1 49.74 -40.00 12.67
N LYS A 2 50.98 -39.63 12.38
CA LYS A 2 51.47 -38.24 12.39
C LYS A 2 51.54 -37.73 10.94
N GLU A 3 51.80 -36.42 10.78
CA GLU A 3 52.11 -35.73 9.52
C GLU A 3 50.96 -35.62 8.51
N GLN A 4 50.17 -34.55 8.63
CA GLN A 4 49.92 -33.56 7.55
C GLN A 4 48.99 -32.45 8.06
N LEU A 5 49.55 -31.36 8.61
CA LEU A 5 48.82 -30.15 9.05
C LEU A 5 49.63 -28.88 8.71
N THR A 6 49.85 -28.63 7.42
CA THR A 6 50.39 -27.36 6.91
C THR A 6 49.78 -27.05 5.53
N GLY A 7 48.77 -26.18 5.49
CA GLY A 7 48.10 -25.79 4.23
C GLY A 7 46.78 -25.06 4.46
N SER A 8 46.81 -23.73 4.33
CA SER A 8 45.65 -22.83 4.17
C SER A 8 44.31 -23.27 4.82
N GLY A 9 44.20 -23.10 6.15
CA GLY A 9 42.94 -23.28 6.85
C GLY A 9 41.95 -22.14 6.55
N ALA A 10 40.91 -22.44 5.77
CA ALA A 10 39.71 -21.62 5.64
C ALA A 10 38.51 -22.55 5.44
N THR A 11 37.85 -22.95 6.54
CA THR A 11 36.70 -23.85 6.51
C THR A 11 35.46 -23.13 6.01
N ASN A 12 35.11 -23.34 4.74
CA ASN A 12 33.79 -23.00 4.22
C ASN A 12 32.74 -23.90 4.89
N PHE A 13 31.63 -23.34 5.38
CA PHE A 13 30.53 -24.08 6.03
C PHE A 13 29.98 -25.23 5.17
N SER A 14 30.13 -25.19 3.83
CA SER A 14 29.80 -26.30 2.93
C SER A 14 30.53 -27.62 3.24
N SER A 15 31.63 -27.57 4.00
CA SER A 15 32.45 -28.72 4.41
C SER A 15 32.00 -29.37 5.73
N LEU A 16 31.10 -28.72 6.48
CA LEU A 16 30.65 -29.12 7.83
C LEU A 16 29.35 -29.95 7.84
N LEU A 17 29.01 -30.59 6.72
CA LEU A 17 27.68 -31.14 6.44
C LEU A 17 27.66 -32.67 6.17
N PHE A 18 28.06 -33.49 7.14
CA PHE A 18 27.58 -34.88 7.38
C PHE A 18 28.14 -35.42 8.73
N PRO A 19 27.73 -36.60 9.27
CA PRO A 19 27.63 -36.83 10.72
C PRO A 19 28.93 -37.29 11.41
N THR A 20 30.04 -36.59 11.17
CA THR A 20 31.30 -36.79 11.90
C THR A 20 31.75 -35.46 12.53
N TYR A 21 30.94 -34.91 13.43
CA TYR A 21 31.38 -33.85 14.34
C TYR A 21 32.38 -34.44 15.34
N THR A 22 33.66 -34.48 14.95
CA THR A 22 34.80 -34.84 15.81
C THR A 22 35.29 -33.62 16.57
N GLY A 23 34.37 -32.93 17.25
CA GLY A 23 34.67 -31.72 18.00
C GLY A 23 35.64 -31.95 19.17
N PRO A 24 36.10 -30.85 19.79
CA PRO A 24 36.97 -30.92 20.97
C PRO A 24 36.36 -31.77 22.09
N GLU A 25 37.22 -32.51 22.80
CA GLU A 25 36.83 -33.13 24.05
C GLU A 25 36.72 -32.04 25.14
N ILE A 26 35.53 -31.44 25.28
CA ILE A 26 35.31 -30.38 26.27
C ILE A 26 35.53 -30.93 27.70
N ARG A 27 36.41 -30.28 28.44
CA ARG A 27 36.96 -30.75 29.75
C ARG A 27 36.22 -30.21 30.98
N ARG A 28 35.28 -29.29 30.79
CA ARG A 28 34.37 -28.77 31.82
C ARG A 28 32.99 -28.67 31.21
N TYR A 29 32.09 -29.52 31.68
CA TYR A 29 30.75 -29.72 31.14
C TYR A 29 29.83 -30.16 32.28
N PHE A 30 28.76 -29.42 32.50
CA PHE A 30 27.76 -29.65 33.53
C PHE A 30 26.43 -30.12 32.95
N GLY A 31 26.11 -29.75 31.70
CA GLY A 31 24.86 -30.10 31.02
C GLY A 31 23.73 -29.10 31.28
N GLU A 32 24.09 -27.84 31.49
CA GLU A 32 23.21 -26.70 31.75
C GLU A 32 22.88 -25.97 30.43
N ALA A 33 22.09 -24.89 30.45
CA ALA A 33 21.61 -24.24 29.21
C ALA A 33 22.75 -23.73 28.31
N TRP A 34 23.82 -23.20 28.91
CA TRP A 34 25.03 -22.76 28.21
C TRP A 34 25.79 -23.93 27.54
N SER A 35 25.70 -25.16 28.05
CA SER A 35 26.50 -26.29 27.59
C SER A 35 26.31 -26.61 26.10
N MET A 36 25.18 -26.20 25.51
CA MET A 36 24.90 -26.38 24.08
C MET A 36 25.63 -25.36 23.18
N HIS A 37 26.18 -24.27 23.73
CA HIS A 37 26.97 -23.29 22.99
C HIS A 37 28.47 -23.61 22.97
N LEU A 38 28.94 -24.56 23.79
CA LEU A 38 30.36 -24.92 23.91
C LEU A 38 31.05 -25.32 22.58
N PRO A 39 30.40 -26.07 21.66
CA PRO A 39 30.90 -26.26 20.29
C PRO A 39 31.21 -24.96 19.55
N PHE A 40 30.26 -24.02 19.57
CA PHE A 40 30.38 -22.72 18.90
C PHE A 40 31.43 -21.83 19.58
N ALA A 41 31.47 -21.82 20.91
CA ALA A 41 32.45 -21.08 21.71
C ALA A 41 33.90 -21.48 21.37
N TRP A 42 34.15 -22.77 21.16
CA TRP A 42 35.49 -23.27 20.80
C TRP A 42 35.89 -22.91 19.36
N ASP A 43 34.97 -23.05 18.40
CA ASP A 43 35.17 -22.60 17.01
C ASP A 43 35.40 -21.08 16.93
N LEU A 44 34.58 -20.28 17.61
CA LEU A 44 34.65 -18.82 17.58
C LEU A 44 36.04 -18.31 18.01
N ILE A 45 36.65 -18.90 19.04
CA ILE A 45 38.02 -18.54 19.46
C ILE A 45 39.05 -18.88 18.38
N ARG A 46 38.94 -20.05 17.73
CA ARG A 46 39.85 -20.48 16.64
C ARG A 46 39.80 -19.52 15.45
N GLU A 47 38.61 -19.04 15.09
CA GLU A 47 38.35 -18.25 13.89
C GLU A 47 38.45 -16.72 14.10
N LEU A 48 38.25 -16.24 15.33
CA LEU A 48 38.36 -14.81 15.69
C LEU A 48 39.78 -14.43 16.13
N GLN A 49 40.47 -15.34 16.82
CA GLN A 49 41.79 -15.15 17.43
C GLN A 49 41.91 -13.80 18.17
N PRO A 50 41.11 -13.59 19.23
CA PRO A 50 41.12 -12.34 19.99
C PRO A 50 42.47 -12.13 20.70
N GLN A 51 42.96 -10.89 20.78
CA GLN A 51 44.14 -10.56 21.59
C GLN A 51 43.80 -10.47 23.08
N ILE A 52 42.59 -9.99 23.38
CA ILE A 52 41.99 -9.95 24.71
C ILE A 52 40.57 -10.53 24.60
N PHE A 53 40.31 -11.55 25.41
CA PHE A 53 38.97 -12.06 25.72
C PHE A 53 38.62 -11.72 27.17
N VAL A 54 37.42 -11.21 27.40
CA VAL A 54 36.88 -10.96 28.75
C VAL A 54 35.51 -11.62 28.91
N GLU A 55 35.27 -12.22 30.08
CA GLU A 55 33.95 -12.72 30.49
C GLU A 55 33.50 -12.06 31.80
N LEU A 56 32.27 -11.57 31.82
CA LEU A 56 31.60 -11.02 32.99
C LEU A 56 30.57 -12.04 33.49
N GLY A 57 30.68 -12.47 34.74
CA GLY A 57 29.79 -13.51 35.30
C GLY A 57 30.33 -14.92 35.16
N VAL A 58 31.64 -15.11 35.42
CA VAL A 58 32.31 -16.42 35.26
C VAL A 58 31.57 -17.55 36.01
N TYR A 59 30.98 -17.28 37.17
CA TYR A 59 30.29 -18.25 38.03
C TYR A 59 31.14 -19.51 38.25
N ARG A 60 30.73 -20.66 37.69
CA ARG A 60 31.47 -21.95 37.73
C ARG A 60 32.42 -22.13 36.54
N GLY A 61 32.42 -21.24 35.57
CA GLY A 61 33.41 -21.13 34.49
C GLY A 61 33.29 -22.19 33.40
N GLU A 62 32.08 -22.67 33.09
CA GLU A 62 31.89 -23.59 31.95
C GLU A 62 32.20 -22.89 30.61
N SER A 63 31.50 -21.78 30.38
CA SER A 63 31.78 -20.73 29.40
C SER A 63 33.27 -20.37 29.35
N TYR A 64 33.78 -19.69 30.39
CA TYR A 64 35.14 -19.16 30.46
C TYR A 64 36.21 -20.21 30.16
N PHE A 65 36.13 -21.41 30.76
CA PHE A 65 37.13 -22.45 30.56
C PHE A 65 36.95 -23.24 29.25
N GLY A 66 35.77 -23.20 28.61
CA GLY A 66 35.58 -23.64 27.23
C GLY A 66 36.32 -22.73 26.23
N PHE A 67 36.17 -21.42 26.39
CA PHE A 67 36.94 -20.44 25.60
C PHE A 67 38.46 -20.58 25.85
N CYS A 68 38.90 -20.67 27.11
CA CYS A 68 40.31 -20.88 27.45
C CYS A 68 40.87 -22.22 26.96
N GLN A 69 40.04 -23.28 26.88
CA GLN A 69 40.45 -24.55 26.29
C GLN A 69 40.80 -24.37 24.80
N SER A 70 39.98 -23.64 24.03
CA SER A 70 40.29 -23.37 22.61
C SER A 70 41.55 -22.53 22.43
N VAL A 71 41.79 -21.52 23.27
CA VAL A 71 43.05 -20.74 23.28
C VAL A 71 44.26 -21.66 23.48
N ALA A 72 44.20 -22.56 24.46
CA ALA A 72 45.30 -23.47 24.79
C ALA A 72 45.52 -24.55 23.72
N GLU A 73 44.45 -25.10 23.13
CA GLU A 73 44.54 -26.17 22.13
C GLU A 73 45.00 -25.67 20.75
N HIS A 74 44.70 -24.41 20.41
CA HIS A 74 45.18 -23.76 19.18
C HIS A 74 46.49 -22.96 19.36
N GLY A 75 46.99 -22.83 20.60
CA GLY A 75 48.25 -22.13 20.90
C GLY A 75 48.21 -20.62 20.64
N LEU A 76 47.04 -20.00 20.83
CA LEU A 76 46.83 -18.58 20.52
C LEU A 76 47.50 -17.66 21.56
N ALA A 77 47.94 -16.48 21.12
CA ALA A 77 48.48 -15.44 21.99
C ALA A 77 47.40 -14.61 22.75
N THR A 78 46.18 -15.15 22.85
CA THR A 78 45.04 -14.53 23.52
C THR A 78 45.27 -14.42 25.03
N ARG A 79 45.05 -13.23 25.60
CA ARG A 79 44.93 -13.05 27.04
C ARG A 79 43.46 -13.17 27.45
N CYS A 80 43.17 -14.03 28.42
CA CYS A 80 41.82 -14.24 28.94
C CYS A 80 41.67 -13.58 30.31
N TYR A 81 40.52 -12.95 30.54
CA TYR A 81 40.18 -12.35 31.82
C TYR A 81 38.76 -12.74 32.24
N GLY A 82 38.62 -13.36 33.41
CA GLY A 82 37.32 -13.71 33.97
C GLY A 82 36.99 -12.82 35.16
N VAL A 83 35.89 -12.07 35.09
CA VAL A 83 35.46 -11.12 36.13
C VAL A 83 34.24 -11.65 36.86
N ASP A 84 34.35 -11.75 38.18
CA ASP A 84 33.26 -12.15 39.09
C ASP A 84 33.64 -11.74 40.53
N THR A 85 32.65 -11.56 41.41
CA THR A 85 32.88 -11.41 42.85
C THR A 85 33.04 -12.76 43.56
N TRP A 86 32.43 -13.83 43.01
CA TRP A 86 32.15 -15.12 43.64
C TRP A 86 31.46 -15.00 45.01
N ARG A 87 30.54 -14.03 45.17
CA ARG A 87 29.74 -13.82 46.40
C ARG A 87 28.25 -14.15 46.26
N GLY A 88 27.79 -14.42 45.04
CA GLY A 88 26.37 -14.60 44.71
C GLY A 88 25.68 -13.30 44.30
N ASP A 89 24.58 -13.45 43.57
CA ASP A 89 23.70 -12.37 43.12
C ASP A 89 22.25 -12.59 43.62
N ILE A 90 21.34 -11.71 43.19
CA ILE A 90 19.95 -11.65 43.69
C ILE A 90 19.08 -12.78 43.11
N HIS A 91 19.42 -13.32 41.94
CA HIS A 91 18.62 -14.32 41.20
C HIS A 91 19.14 -15.75 41.40
N MET A 92 20.45 -15.95 41.42
CA MET A 92 21.10 -17.26 41.65
C MET A 92 21.36 -17.54 43.13
N GLY A 93 21.28 -16.52 43.99
CA GLY A 93 21.44 -16.62 45.43
C GLY A 93 22.89 -16.68 45.92
N SER A 94 23.07 -16.69 47.24
CA SER A 94 24.39 -16.68 47.89
C SER A 94 25.21 -17.93 47.53
N TYR A 95 26.27 -17.75 46.75
CA TYR A 95 27.20 -18.83 46.42
C TYR A 95 27.89 -19.37 47.67
N GLY A 96 28.10 -20.69 47.71
CA GLY A 96 29.01 -21.29 48.69
C GLY A 96 30.43 -20.78 48.49
N PRO A 97 31.18 -20.41 49.56
CA PRO A 97 32.52 -19.82 49.46
C PRO A 97 33.54 -20.73 48.75
N GLU A 98 33.25 -22.03 48.61
CA GLU A 98 34.01 -23.01 47.86
C GLU A 98 34.05 -22.77 46.33
N ILE A 99 33.04 -22.14 45.72
CA ILE A 99 32.93 -22.05 44.24
C ILE A 99 34.11 -21.27 43.65
N GLY A 100 34.42 -20.08 44.20
CA GLY A 100 35.57 -19.30 43.77
C GLY A 100 36.90 -20.05 43.94
N GLY A 101 37.01 -20.89 44.97
CA GLY A 101 38.18 -21.77 45.17
C GLY A 101 38.31 -22.86 44.11
N GLU A 102 37.18 -23.47 43.70
CA GLU A 102 37.15 -24.47 42.61
C GLU A 102 37.59 -23.84 41.28
N VAL A 103 37.11 -22.63 41.00
CA VAL A 103 37.40 -21.87 39.77
C VAL A 103 38.84 -21.36 39.73
N GLU A 104 39.35 -20.80 40.83
CA GLU A 104 40.77 -20.43 41.01
C GLU A 104 41.69 -21.66 40.87
N GLN A 105 41.28 -22.83 41.36
CA GLN A 105 42.03 -24.08 41.19
C GLN A 105 41.98 -24.57 39.73
N TYR A 106 40.83 -24.50 39.05
CA TYR A 106 40.70 -24.92 37.65
C TYR A 106 41.52 -24.02 36.72
N ASN A 107 41.54 -22.70 36.97
CA ASN A 107 42.29 -21.71 36.18
C ASN A 107 43.81 -21.96 36.16
N ARG A 108 44.37 -22.71 37.13
CA ARG A 108 45.80 -23.06 37.13
C ARG A 108 46.25 -23.85 35.89
N ARG A 109 45.32 -24.42 35.13
CA ARG A 109 45.60 -25.05 33.81
C ARG A 109 45.92 -24.05 32.71
N TYR A 110 45.49 -22.79 32.86
CA TYR A 110 45.55 -21.73 31.84
C TYR A 110 46.28 -20.47 32.35
N SER A 111 46.92 -20.54 33.53
CA SER A 111 47.52 -19.40 34.24
C SER A 111 48.69 -18.72 33.53
N SER A 112 49.17 -19.26 32.41
CA SER A 112 50.11 -18.60 31.50
C SER A 112 49.49 -17.47 30.68
N PHE A 113 48.16 -17.45 30.52
CA PHE A 113 47.44 -16.43 29.74
C PHE A 113 46.09 -15.99 30.34
N SER A 114 45.58 -16.68 31.37
CA SER A 114 44.27 -16.44 31.98
C SER A 114 44.35 -15.87 33.40
N LYS A 115 43.80 -14.66 33.61
CA LYS A 115 43.71 -13.96 34.91
C LYS A 115 42.26 -13.93 35.39
N LEU A 116 42.02 -14.26 36.66
CA LEU A 116 40.72 -14.02 37.30
C LEU A 116 40.76 -12.68 38.05
N LEU A 117 39.69 -11.88 37.92
CA LEU A 117 39.51 -10.58 38.57
C LEU A 117 38.38 -10.70 39.61
N LYS A 118 38.74 -10.66 40.89
CA LYS A 118 37.82 -10.88 42.01
C LYS A 118 37.22 -9.57 42.53
N MET A 119 36.37 -8.97 41.71
CA MET A 119 35.85 -7.60 41.82
C MET A 119 34.53 -7.47 41.04
N THR A 120 33.83 -6.33 41.14
CA THR A 120 32.66 -6.07 40.29
C THR A 120 33.05 -5.78 38.84
N PHE A 121 32.08 -5.81 37.92
CA PHE A 121 32.31 -5.47 36.52
C PHE A 121 32.74 -4.00 36.36
N ASP A 122 32.14 -3.08 37.12
CA ASP A 122 32.54 -1.66 37.15
C ASP A 122 33.97 -1.45 37.66
N GLU A 123 34.38 -2.15 38.73
CA GLU A 123 35.75 -2.08 39.26
C GLU A 123 36.78 -2.52 38.21
N ALA A 124 36.44 -3.58 37.45
CA ALA A 124 37.29 -4.15 36.42
C ALA A 124 37.48 -3.25 35.19
N LEU A 125 36.58 -2.29 34.90
CA LEU A 125 36.74 -1.32 33.80
C LEU A 125 38.07 -0.54 33.86
N SER A 126 38.64 -0.40 35.06
CA SER A 126 39.93 0.27 35.29
C SER A 126 41.15 -0.57 34.90
N ASP A 127 41.02 -1.90 34.84
CA ASP A 127 42.07 -2.87 34.48
C ASP A 127 42.23 -3.00 32.94
N PHE A 128 41.30 -2.44 32.16
CA PHE A 128 41.29 -2.48 30.68
C PHE A 128 41.38 -1.10 30.03
N ALA A 129 42.22 -1.00 28.99
CA ALA A 129 42.31 0.17 28.13
C ALA A 129 41.23 0.18 27.04
N ASP A 130 40.84 1.38 26.62
CA ASP A 130 39.79 1.59 25.62
C ASP A 130 40.20 1.05 24.23
N ASP A 131 39.22 0.63 23.42
CA ASP A 131 39.43 -0.02 22.11
C ASP A 131 40.31 -1.31 22.12
N THR A 132 40.49 -2.04 23.25
CA THR A 132 41.39 -3.22 23.33
C THR A 132 40.75 -4.61 23.40
N ILE A 133 39.47 -4.74 23.79
CA ILE A 133 38.82 -6.05 23.98
C ILE A 133 38.25 -6.56 22.64
N ASP A 134 38.75 -7.70 22.15
CA ASP A 134 38.32 -8.29 20.88
C ASP A 134 37.10 -9.22 21.02
N LEU A 135 36.94 -9.86 22.18
CA LEU A 135 35.75 -10.65 22.52
C LEU A 135 35.33 -10.35 23.95
N LEU A 136 34.07 -9.94 24.12
CA LEU A 136 33.42 -9.79 25.43
C LEU A 136 32.28 -10.80 25.53
N HIS A 137 32.17 -11.50 26.64
CA HIS A 137 31.00 -12.30 27.00
C HIS A 137 30.35 -11.70 28.25
N ILE A 138 29.04 -11.47 28.20
CA ILE A 138 28.24 -10.94 29.31
C ILE A 138 27.22 -12.02 29.69
N ASP A 139 27.46 -12.65 30.84
CA ASP A 139 26.75 -13.82 31.38
C ASP A 139 26.47 -13.59 32.89
N GLY A 140 25.96 -12.38 33.19
CA GLY A 140 25.89 -11.81 34.55
C GLY A 140 24.48 -11.35 34.94
N GLY A 141 24.28 -10.04 35.12
CA GLY A 141 22.99 -9.49 35.56
C GLY A 141 21.87 -9.78 34.56
N HIS A 142 20.85 -10.54 34.95
CA HIS A 142 19.77 -10.96 34.04
C HIS A 142 18.67 -9.90 33.84
N GLN A 143 18.59 -8.86 34.69
CA GLN A 143 17.61 -7.79 34.53
C GLN A 143 18.00 -6.82 33.39
N TYR A 144 17.01 -6.16 32.81
CA TYR A 144 17.21 -5.28 31.64
C TYR A 144 18.18 -4.13 31.92
N GLU A 145 18.02 -3.43 33.04
CA GLU A 145 18.88 -2.29 33.39
C GLU A 145 20.31 -2.74 33.77
N GLU A 146 20.46 -3.93 34.37
CA GLU A 146 21.75 -4.51 34.75
C GLU A 146 22.58 -4.84 33.50
N VAL A 147 22.05 -5.69 32.60
CA VAL A 147 22.76 -6.07 31.36
C VAL A 147 22.97 -4.90 30.41
N LYS A 148 22.10 -3.89 30.46
CA LYS A 148 22.25 -2.65 29.69
C LYS A 148 23.37 -1.78 30.24
N HIS A 149 23.43 -1.59 31.56
CA HIS A 149 24.54 -0.90 32.22
C HIS A 149 25.89 -1.58 31.93
N ASP A 150 25.95 -2.91 32.01
CA ASP A 150 27.15 -3.68 31.68
C ASP A 150 27.55 -3.49 30.21
N PHE A 151 26.59 -3.62 29.28
CA PHE A 151 26.86 -3.43 27.86
C PHE A 151 27.34 -2.02 27.52
N GLU A 152 26.66 -0.98 28.03
CA GLU A 152 27.01 0.42 27.76
C GLU A 152 28.32 0.84 28.44
N SER A 153 28.60 0.37 29.67
CA SER A 153 29.82 0.69 30.40
C SER A 153 31.06 0.00 29.83
N TRP A 154 30.92 -1.20 29.26
CA TRP A 154 32.02 -1.91 28.61
C TRP A 154 32.20 -1.56 27.12
N LEU A 155 31.21 -0.95 26.46
CA LEU A 155 31.28 -0.55 25.04
C LEU A 155 32.53 0.29 24.64
N PRO A 156 33.09 1.20 25.48
CA PRO A 156 34.34 1.90 25.18
C PRO A 156 35.58 1.01 25.20
N LYS A 157 35.55 -0.12 25.92
CA LYS A 157 36.68 -1.06 26.05
C LYS A 157 36.83 -1.97 24.84
N LEU A 158 35.78 -2.12 24.04
CA LEU A 158 35.70 -3.02 22.89
C LEU A 158 36.51 -2.52 21.69
N SER A 159 37.35 -3.34 21.09
CA SER A 159 38.11 -3.01 19.87
C SER A 159 37.22 -2.76 18.65
N LYS A 160 37.77 -2.17 17.59
CA LYS A 160 37.02 -1.93 16.34
C LYS A 160 36.58 -3.21 15.61
N ARG A 161 37.23 -4.36 15.89
CA ARG A 161 36.83 -5.65 15.34
C ARG A 161 35.92 -6.46 16.29
N SER A 162 35.62 -5.93 17.47
CA SER A 162 35.07 -6.70 18.59
C SER A 162 33.77 -7.44 18.31
N ILE A 163 33.59 -8.52 19.07
CA ILE A 163 32.33 -9.25 19.19
C ILE A 163 31.91 -9.23 20.66
N VAL A 164 30.61 -9.06 20.90
CA VAL A 164 29.94 -9.22 22.19
C VAL A 164 29.03 -10.43 22.10
N LEU A 165 29.11 -11.29 23.10
CA LEU A 165 28.20 -12.41 23.33
C LEU A 165 27.26 -12.09 24.50
N LEU A 166 25.98 -12.38 24.32
CA LEU A 166 24.91 -12.23 25.31
C LEU A 166 24.14 -13.55 25.42
N HIS A 167 24.05 -14.12 26.63
CA HIS A 167 23.20 -15.28 26.89
C HIS A 167 21.74 -14.89 27.15
N ASP A 168 20.86 -15.87 27.38
CA ASP A 168 19.43 -15.72 27.68
C ASP A 168 18.59 -14.82 26.73
N VAL A 169 19.09 -14.47 25.54
CA VAL A 169 18.42 -13.53 24.60
C VAL A 169 17.06 -14.01 24.06
N THR A 170 16.63 -15.25 24.35
CA THR A 170 15.28 -15.74 24.05
C THR A 170 14.40 -15.99 25.29
N VAL A 171 14.94 -15.90 26.51
CA VAL A 171 14.18 -16.02 27.76
C VAL A 171 13.27 -14.81 27.94
N LYS A 172 12.01 -15.01 28.33
CA LYS A 172 10.99 -13.95 28.50
C LYS A 172 10.12 -14.15 29.74
N GLU A 173 10.61 -14.91 30.70
CA GLU A 173 9.92 -15.29 31.93
C GLU A 173 10.57 -14.57 33.14
N ALA A 174 9.79 -14.35 34.19
CA ALA A 174 10.17 -13.50 35.32
C ALA A 174 10.70 -12.11 34.87
N ASP A 175 11.67 -11.55 35.60
CA ASP A 175 12.24 -10.21 35.33
C ASP A 175 13.41 -10.22 34.33
N PHE A 176 13.60 -11.34 33.60
CA PHE A 176 14.67 -11.46 32.59
C PHE A 176 14.50 -10.40 31.48
N GLY A 177 15.58 -9.64 31.25
CA GLY A 177 15.57 -8.45 30.40
C GLY A 177 16.51 -8.49 29.20
N VAL A 178 17.41 -9.48 29.10
CA VAL A 178 18.44 -9.53 28.04
C VAL A 178 17.84 -9.55 26.63
N TRP A 179 16.69 -10.20 26.45
CA TRP A 179 15.93 -10.18 25.19
C TRP A 179 15.46 -8.79 24.74
N ARG A 180 15.31 -7.82 25.65
CA ARG A 180 14.91 -6.44 25.33
C ARG A 180 16.10 -5.66 24.78
N LEU A 181 17.24 -5.70 25.48
CA LEU A 181 18.50 -5.14 25.00
C LEU A 181 18.86 -5.73 23.62
N TRP A 182 18.67 -7.04 23.44
CA TRP A 182 18.88 -7.70 22.15
C TRP A 182 18.03 -7.09 21.01
N GLN A 183 16.76 -6.77 21.24
CA GLN A 183 15.90 -6.11 20.25
C GLN A 183 16.34 -4.67 19.93
N GLU A 184 16.90 -3.95 20.91
CA GLU A 184 17.47 -2.63 20.70
C GLU A 184 18.71 -2.68 19.81
N ILE A 185 19.68 -3.56 20.09
CA ILE A 185 21.01 -3.54 19.46
C ILE A 185 21.16 -4.38 18.18
N ALA A 186 20.35 -5.42 17.99
CA ALA A 186 20.51 -6.38 16.88
C ALA A 186 20.01 -5.82 15.54
N ARG A 187 20.88 -5.76 14.52
CA ARG A 187 20.53 -5.39 13.13
C ARG A 187 21.20 -6.36 12.13
N LYS A 188 20.71 -6.39 10.89
CA LYS A 188 21.27 -7.24 9.83
C LYS A 188 22.68 -6.74 9.46
N GLY A 189 23.66 -7.64 9.41
CA GLY A 189 25.05 -7.30 9.10
C GLY A 189 25.93 -6.92 10.30
N ASN A 190 25.37 -6.84 11.52
CA ASN A 190 26.15 -6.76 12.76
C ASN A 190 25.68 -7.70 13.87
N SER A 191 24.69 -8.57 13.62
CA SER A 191 24.23 -9.55 14.62
C SER A 191 23.82 -10.89 14.01
N PHE A 192 23.93 -11.94 14.83
CA PHE A 192 23.46 -13.31 14.62
C PHE A 192 22.86 -13.83 15.94
N VAL A 193 21.91 -14.76 15.91
CA VAL A 193 21.33 -15.34 17.14
C VAL A 193 21.06 -16.84 17.00
N PHE A 194 21.60 -17.63 17.93
CA PHE A 194 21.17 -19.01 18.14
C PHE A 194 19.87 -19.01 18.96
N GLN A 195 18.89 -19.83 18.58
CA GLN A 195 17.58 -19.90 19.24
C GLN A 195 17.43 -21.12 20.18
N PHE A 196 18.49 -21.88 20.42
CA PHE A 196 18.54 -22.97 21.40
C PHE A 196 19.34 -22.57 22.64
N GLY A 197 19.24 -23.35 23.73
CA GLY A 197 20.05 -23.14 24.94
C GLY A 197 19.84 -21.76 25.55
N HIS A 198 18.56 -21.39 25.76
CA HIS A 198 18.08 -20.05 26.16
C HIS A 198 18.42 -18.89 25.19
N GLY A 199 19.14 -19.19 24.12
CA GLY A 199 19.57 -18.27 23.10
C GLY A 199 20.94 -17.68 23.37
N LEU A 200 21.73 -17.54 22.31
CA LEU A 200 23.02 -16.85 22.34
C LEU A 200 23.05 -15.81 21.22
N GLY A 201 23.04 -14.54 21.62
CA GLY A 201 23.17 -13.40 20.74
C GLY A 201 24.63 -13.05 20.51
N LEU A 202 25.04 -12.96 19.25
CA LEU A 202 26.36 -12.49 18.84
C LEU A 202 26.22 -11.14 18.15
N TRP A 203 26.76 -10.09 18.75
CA TRP A 203 26.72 -8.71 18.23
C TRP A 203 28.12 -8.20 17.93
N LYS A 204 28.27 -7.41 16.86
CA LYS A 204 29.54 -6.82 16.41
C LYS A 204 29.47 -5.30 16.46
N ARG A 205 30.49 -4.65 17.04
CA ARG A 205 30.51 -3.18 17.24
C ARG A 205 30.48 -2.38 15.93
N ASN A 206 31.07 -2.92 14.88
CA ASN A 206 31.03 -2.36 13.52
C ASN A 206 30.40 -3.36 12.55
N LEU A 207 29.76 -2.87 11.48
CA LEU A 207 29.20 -3.71 10.40
C LEU A 207 30.27 -4.60 9.77
N VAL A 208 29.88 -5.83 9.40
CA VAL A 208 30.82 -6.86 8.93
C VAL A 208 31.49 -6.48 7.59
N SER A 209 32.81 -6.38 7.64
CA SER A 209 33.68 -5.81 6.60
C SER A 209 34.24 -6.88 5.64
N LYS A 210 35.19 -6.50 4.77
CA LYS A 210 36.01 -7.46 4.00
C LYS A 210 37.27 -7.92 4.75
N GLU A 211 37.59 -7.28 5.88
CA GLU A 211 38.79 -7.53 6.69
C GLU A 211 38.53 -8.55 7.82
N ASP A 212 37.25 -8.78 8.14
CA ASP A 212 36.80 -9.85 9.03
C ASP A 212 37.09 -11.25 8.45
N SER A 213 37.28 -12.27 9.30
CA SER A 213 37.54 -13.63 8.82
C SER A 213 36.33 -14.20 8.04
N PRO A 214 36.53 -15.13 7.08
CA PRO A 214 35.44 -15.73 6.32
C PRO A 214 34.32 -16.30 7.20
N PHE A 215 34.67 -16.94 8.32
CA PHE A 215 33.73 -17.43 9.33
C PHE A 215 32.80 -16.32 9.86
N ILE A 216 33.34 -15.14 10.20
CA ILE A 216 32.54 -14.00 10.67
C ILE A 216 31.78 -13.31 9.54
N GLN A 217 32.33 -13.28 8.31
CA GLN A 217 31.61 -12.78 7.13
C GLN A 217 30.41 -13.66 6.79
N ASP A 218 30.57 -14.99 6.79
CA ASP A 218 29.51 -15.96 6.54
C ASP A 218 28.45 -15.90 7.66
N LEU A 219 28.87 -15.90 8.93
CA LEU A 219 27.97 -15.86 10.09
C LEU A 219 27.11 -14.57 10.12
N LEU A 220 27.71 -13.39 9.94
CA LEU A 220 26.99 -12.11 10.04
C LEU A 220 26.29 -11.66 8.75
N ARG A 221 26.56 -12.31 7.60
CA ARG A 221 25.82 -12.09 6.34
C ARG A 221 24.82 -13.19 6.02
N ALA A 222 24.84 -14.30 6.74
CA ALA A 222 23.94 -15.44 6.58
C ALA A 222 22.49 -14.99 6.32
N ASP A 223 21.90 -15.45 5.22
CA ASP A 223 20.46 -15.34 5.00
C ASP A 223 19.67 -16.30 5.92
N GLU A 224 18.34 -16.21 5.90
CA GLU A 224 17.47 -17.02 6.77
C GLU A 224 17.70 -18.53 6.62
N SER A 225 18.07 -19.01 5.42
CA SER A 225 18.38 -20.42 5.18
C SER A 225 19.75 -20.79 5.76
N GLN A 226 20.76 -19.94 5.55
CA GLN A 226 22.11 -20.14 6.08
C GLN A 226 22.12 -20.06 7.62
N GLN A 227 21.34 -19.15 8.22
CA GLN A 227 21.16 -19.06 9.68
C GLN A 227 20.56 -20.36 10.24
N CYS A 228 19.56 -20.94 9.57
CA CYS A 228 19.02 -22.25 9.94
C CYS A 228 20.07 -23.39 9.81
N GLU A 229 20.88 -23.41 8.75
CA GLU A 229 21.92 -24.44 8.58
C GLU A 229 23.02 -24.35 9.65
N ILE A 230 23.52 -23.13 9.94
CA ILE A 230 24.51 -22.88 11.00
C ILE A 230 23.95 -23.24 12.38
N THR A 231 22.71 -22.84 12.67
CA THR A 231 22.01 -23.19 13.92
C THR A 231 21.85 -24.71 14.06
N ALA A 232 21.46 -25.40 12.99
CA ALA A 232 21.32 -26.86 12.99
C ALA A 232 22.66 -27.58 13.18
N HIS A 233 23.75 -27.09 12.58
CA HIS A 233 25.09 -27.65 12.77
C HIS A 233 25.51 -27.62 14.24
N TYR A 234 25.43 -26.46 14.89
CA TYR A 234 25.84 -26.33 16.30
C TYR A 234 24.89 -27.03 17.28
N ALA A 235 23.59 -27.12 16.98
CA ALA A 235 22.65 -27.94 17.74
C ALA A 235 22.97 -29.45 17.65
N ILE A 236 23.38 -29.95 16.48
CA ILE A 236 23.82 -31.35 16.29
C ILE A 236 25.15 -31.60 17.02
N ALA A 237 26.10 -30.66 16.96
CA ALA A 237 27.35 -30.70 17.69
C ALA A 237 27.15 -30.77 19.21
N ALA A 238 26.22 -29.97 19.74
CA ALA A 238 25.81 -29.97 21.14
C ALA A 238 25.16 -31.29 21.55
N ALA A 239 24.24 -31.82 20.73
CA ALA A 239 23.61 -33.12 20.97
C ALA A 239 24.64 -34.25 21.00
N ALA A 240 25.61 -34.27 20.09
CA ALA A 240 26.69 -35.25 20.05
C ALA A 240 27.60 -35.17 21.29
N LEU A 241 27.99 -33.96 21.72
CA LEU A 241 28.75 -33.73 22.96
C LEU A 241 27.99 -34.25 24.19
N ASN A 242 26.69 -33.94 24.28
CA ASN A 242 25.84 -34.40 25.37
C ASN A 242 25.69 -35.92 25.38
N SER A 243 25.46 -36.57 24.23
CA SER A 243 25.41 -38.04 24.12
C SER A 243 26.73 -38.69 24.55
N ALA A 244 27.88 -38.15 24.13
CA ALA A 244 29.19 -38.68 24.51
C ALA A 244 29.45 -38.61 26.02
N LYS A 245 29.00 -37.54 26.70
CA LYS A 245 29.10 -37.41 28.16
C LYS A 245 27.98 -38.15 28.92
N ALA A 246 26.85 -38.45 28.28
CA ALA A 246 25.76 -39.24 28.87
C ALA A 246 26.09 -40.74 28.98
N GLU A 247 26.92 -41.28 28.08
CA GLU A 247 27.35 -42.69 28.12
C GLU A 247 28.11 -43.03 29.43
N GLU A 248 28.82 -42.07 30.01
CA GLU A 248 29.46 -42.20 31.34
C GLU A 248 28.46 -42.12 32.52
N LYS A 249 27.19 -41.71 32.30
CA LYS A 249 26.30 -41.20 33.35
C LYS A 249 24.93 -41.90 33.46
N ARG A 250 24.96 -43.23 33.50
CA ARG A 250 23.96 -44.19 34.08
C ARG A 250 22.79 -44.65 33.19
N GLN A 251 22.66 -45.97 33.09
CA GLN A 251 21.71 -46.73 32.26
C GLN A 251 20.26 -46.81 32.80
N GLN A 252 19.78 -45.82 33.57
CA GLN A 252 18.49 -45.93 34.31
C GLN A 252 17.35 -45.02 33.80
N ASP A 253 17.58 -43.73 33.51
CA ASP A 253 16.49 -42.82 33.10
C ASP A 253 16.08 -42.92 31.60
N ILE A 254 16.95 -43.48 30.77
CA ILE A 254 16.81 -43.58 29.29
C ILE A 254 15.50 -44.27 28.83
N LYS A 255 14.78 -44.98 29.71
CA LYS A 255 13.60 -45.80 29.35
C LYS A 255 12.27 -45.05 29.37
N THR A 256 12.17 -43.91 30.06
CA THR A 256 10.88 -43.25 30.34
C THR A 256 10.82 -41.85 29.73
N GLY A 257 9.75 -41.56 28.99
CA GLY A 257 9.45 -40.24 28.42
C GLY A 257 8.22 -39.61 29.06
N ARG A 258 8.11 -38.29 28.96
CA ARG A 258 7.02 -37.46 29.49
C ARG A 258 6.12 -36.97 28.36
N LEU A 259 4.81 -37.02 28.56
CA LEU A 259 3.81 -36.32 27.76
C LEU A 259 3.16 -35.28 28.67
N GLN A 260 3.23 -34.01 28.32
CA GLN A 260 2.46 -32.95 28.98
C GLN A 260 1.29 -32.53 28.09
N VAL A 261 0.17 -32.15 28.70
CA VAL A 261 -1.01 -31.60 28.01
C VAL A 261 -1.36 -30.30 28.71
N PHE A 262 -1.15 -29.18 28.02
CA PHE A 262 -1.33 -27.83 28.55
C PHE A 262 -2.75 -27.31 28.26
N MET A 263 -3.38 -26.75 29.28
CA MET A 263 -4.72 -26.21 29.23
C MET A 263 -4.66 -24.68 29.12
N PRO A 264 -5.36 -24.06 28.16
CA PRO A 264 -5.30 -22.62 27.99
C PRO A 264 -6.17 -21.90 29.04
N ARG A 265 -5.58 -21.01 29.85
CA ARG A 265 -6.32 -20.03 30.66
C ARG A 265 -6.15 -18.64 30.06
N ALA A 266 -7.24 -17.93 29.81
CA ALA A 266 -7.25 -16.59 29.20
C ALA A 266 -6.39 -16.47 27.92
N GLY A 267 -6.32 -17.56 27.12
CA GLY A 267 -5.51 -17.62 25.89
C GLY A 267 -4.01 -17.87 26.08
N ARG A 268 -3.53 -18.17 27.31
CA ARG A 268 -2.14 -18.53 27.61
C ARG A 268 -2.05 -19.96 28.16
N TYR A 269 -0.91 -20.62 27.94
CA TYR A 269 -0.56 -21.89 28.58
C TYR A 269 0.41 -21.63 29.75
N SER A 270 0.27 -22.36 30.86
CA SER A 270 1.21 -22.33 32.00
C SER A 270 1.66 -23.76 32.37
N PRO A 271 2.91 -23.97 32.83
CA PRO A 271 3.33 -25.21 33.48
C PRO A 271 2.43 -25.65 34.65
N ASP A 272 1.84 -24.70 35.38
CA ASP A 272 0.90 -24.97 36.48
C ASP A 272 -0.43 -25.57 36.00
N ASP A 273 -0.76 -25.34 34.72
CA ASP A 273 -1.98 -25.78 34.05
C ASP A 273 -1.71 -26.90 33.04
N CYS A 274 -0.86 -27.87 33.43
CA CYS A 274 -0.60 -29.05 32.60
C CYS A 274 -0.92 -30.39 33.29
N CYS A 275 -1.53 -31.30 32.54
CA CYS A 275 -1.66 -32.71 32.91
C CYS A 275 -0.44 -33.49 32.40
N THR A 276 0.21 -34.27 33.25
CA THR A 276 1.43 -35.03 32.90
C THR A 276 1.16 -36.53 32.92
N SER A 277 1.63 -37.26 31.91
CA SER A 277 1.62 -38.72 31.82
C SER A 277 2.99 -39.24 31.36
N THR A 278 3.36 -40.45 31.76
CA THR A 278 4.69 -41.04 31.44
C THR A 278 4.55 -42.34 30.65
N PHE A 279 5.51 -42.59 29.75
CA PHE A 279 5.46 -43.71 28.82
C PHE A 279 6.86 -44.27 28.51
N ARG A 280 6.93 -45.49 27.96
CA ARG A 280 8.21 -46.11 27.60
C ARG A 280 8.71 -45.65 26.23
N LYS A 281 9.89 -45.02 26.18
CA LYS A 281 10.61 -44.59 24.96
C LYS A 281 10.89 -45.76 24.01
N ALA A 282 11.16 -45.43 22.74
CA ALA A 282 11.43 -46.32 21.61
C ALA A 282 10.33 -47.35 21.28
N THR A 283 9.21 -47.40 22.01
CA THR A 283 8.10 -48.32 21.76
C THR A 283 6.79 -47.59 21.50
N TRP A 284 5.97 -48.09 20.58
CA TRP A 284 4.62 -47.59 20.37
C TRP A 284 3.76 -47.79 21.62
N ARG A 285 3.13 -46.71 22.09
CA ARG A 285 2.24 -46.71 23.26
C ARG A 285 0.97 -45.92 22.98
N ARG A 286 -0.15 -46.49 23.42
CA ARG A 286 -1.39 -45.77 23.73
C ARG A 286 -1.17 -45.10 25.08
N ILE A 287 -1.19 -43.78 25.10
CA ILE A 287 -1.12 -42.95 26.30
C ILE A 287 -2.51 -42.36 26.52
N GLU A 288 -2.95 -42.39 27.77
CA GLU A 288 -4.22 -41.82 28.20
C GLU A 288 -3.94 -40.67 29.16
N VAL A 289 -4.64 -39.55 28.96
CA VAL A 289 -4.62 -38.39 29.84
C VAL A 289 -6.06 -37.98 30.10
N ASP A 290 -6.50 -38.09 31.34
CA ASP A 290 -7.80 -37.59 31.79
C ASP A 290 -7.68 -36.08 32.03
N LEU A 291 -8.60 -35.31 31.46
CA LEU A 291 -8.59 -33.84 31.48
C LEU A 291 -9.63 -33.31 32.48
N PRO A 292 -9.32 -32.25 33.24
CA PRO A 292 -10.22 -31.70 34.24
C PRO A 292 -11.47 -31.03 33.63
N LEU A 293 -12.43 -30.73 34.50
CA LEU A 293 -13.73 -30.15 34.14
C LEU A 293 -13.54 -28.73 33.57
N GLY A 294 -14.29 -28.42 32.50
CA GLY A 294 -14.25 -27.10 31.83
C GLY A 294 -13.27 -27.01 30.65
N VAL A 295 -12.46 -28.03 30.41
CA VAL A 295 -11.58 -28.10 29.23
C VAL A 295 -12.37 -28.46 27.97
N GLY A 296 -12.24 -27.68 26.90
CA GLY A 296 -12.93 -27.92 25.61
C GLY A 296 -14.20 -27.08 25.39
N ASP A 297 -14.15 -25.80 25.75
CA ASP A 297 -15.21 -24.80 25.59
C ASP A 297 -15.10 -23.98 24.28
N GLY A 298 -14.28 -24.43 23.33
CA GLY A 298 -14.00 -23.73 22.06
C GLY A 298 -13.15 -22.45 22.16
N THR A 299 -12.80 -21.95 23.36
CA THR A 299 -12.12 -20.64 23.51
C THR A 299 -10.69 -20.63 22.99
N ALA A 300 -9.95 -21.72 23.16
CA ALA A 300 -8.58 -21.90 22.71
C ALA A 300 -8.24 -23.38 22.42
N PRO A 301 -7.24 -23.68 21.57
CA PRO A 301 -6.85 -25.05 21.23
C PRO A 301 -6.16 -25.78 22.40
N LEU A 302 -6.25 -27.11 22.41
CA LEU A 302 -5.49 -27.96 23.33
C LEU A 302 -4.05 -28.15 22.83
N ARG A 303 -3.07 -27.92 23.70
CA ARG A 303 -1.64 -28.14 23.44
C ARG A 303 -1.18 -29.44 24.12
N PHE A 304 -0.35 -30.23 23.45
CA PHE A 304 0.43 -31.28 24.08
C PHE A 304 1.87 -31.30 23.61
N ASP A 305 2.75 -31.77 24.50
CA ASP A 305 4.19 -31.73 24.35
C ASP A 305 4.72 -33.16 24.49
N PRO A 306 5.07 -33.85 23.38
CA PRO A 306 5.39 -35.27 23.36
C PRO A 306 6.84 -35.61 23.78
N GLY A 307 7.37 -34.90 24.77
CA GLY A 307 8.65 -35.17 25.44
C GLY A 307 9.73 -34.13 25.15
N ASN A 308 10.21 -33.47 26.21
CA ASN A 308 11.13 -32.33 26.21
C ASN A 308 12.60 -32.70 25.86
N GLU A 309 12.80 -33.65 24.94
CA GLU A 309 14.10 -34.24 24.58
C GLU A 309 14.28 -34.30 23.06
N ILE A 310 15.50 -34.06 22.58
CA ILE A 310 15.87 -34.19 21.17
C ILE A 310 15.59 -35.61 20.68
N GLY A 311 14.73 -35.76 19.67
CA GLY A 311 14.25 -37.07 19.25
C GLY A 311 13.15 -37.02 18.21
N VAL A 312 12.87 -38.19 17.62
CA VAL A 312 11.86 -38.39 16.59
C VAL A 312 10.57 -38.91 17.22
N ILE A 313 9.53 -38.10 17.15
CA ILE A 313 8.20 -38.38 17.68
C ILE A 313 7.32 -38.86 16.52
N GLN A 314 6.92 -40.12 16.57
CA GLN A 314 6.02 -40.73 15.60
C GLN A 314 4.61 -40.80 16.21
N ILE A 315 3.59 -40.30 15.51
CA ILE A 315 2.19 -40.33 15.95
C ILE A 315 1.36 -41.10 14.92
N ALA A 316 0.58 -42.08 15.38
CA ALA A 316 -0.31 -42.87 14.52
C ALA A 316 -1.76 -42.40 14.59
N ARG A 317 -2.19 -41.91 15.75
CA ARG A 317 -3.58 -41.53 16.06
C ARG A 317 -3.67 -40.65 17.30
N ILE A 318 -4.63 -39.73 17.29
CA ILE A 318 -5.09 -38.98 18.46
C ILE A 318 -6.62 -39.10 18.53
N GLN A 319 -7.20 -39.23 19.73
CA GLN A 319 -8.64 -39.11 19.97
C GLN A 319 -8.92 -38.29 21.23
N VAL A 320 -10.04 -37.56 21.23
CA VAL A 320 -10.64 -36.95 22.43
C VAL A 320 -12.03 -37.54 22.64
N ARG A 321 -12.30 -38.00 23.86
CA ARG A 321 -13.56 -38.62 24.29
C ARG A 321 -14.14 -37.93 25.51
N MET A 322 -15.43 -38.10 25.76
CA MET A 322 -16.04 -37.86 27.07
C MET A 322 -15.84 -39.08 27.99
N ALA A 323 -15.99 -38.91 29.30
CA ALA A 323 -16.03 -40.02 30.26
C ALA A 323 -17.15 -41.06 30.00
N THR A 324 -18.20 -40.70 29.24
CA THR A 324 -19.22 -41.62 28.71
C THR A 324 -18.70 -42.53 27.57
N ASN A 325 -17.41 -42.45 27.24
CA ASN A 325 -16.74 -43.08 26.10
C ASN A 325 -17.22 -42.60 24.71
N GLN A 326 -18.11 -41.60 24.66
CA GLN A 326 -18.49 -40.91 23.42
C GLN A 326 -17.27 -40.25 22.79
N LEU A 327 -17.11 -40.44 21.48
CA LEU A 327 -16.03 -39.81 20.70
C LEU A 327 -16.42 -38.36 20.35
N ILE A 328 -15.53 -37.42 20.66
CA ILE A 328 -15.68 -35.99 20.31
C ILE A 328 -14.84 -35.63 19.10
N TRP A 329 -13.54 -35.97 19.12
CA TRP A 329 -12.62 -35.64 18.03
C TRP A 329 -11.62 -36.77 17.76
N ARG A 330 -11.09 -36.87 16.54
CA ARG A 330 -9.97 -37.76 16.20
C ARG A 330 -9.17 -37.25 15.01
N ALA A 331 -7.91 -37.69 14.94
CA ALA A 331 -7.12 -37.74 13.72
C ALA A 331 -6.33 -39.07 13.68
N ARG A 332 -6.19 -39.70 12.51
CA ARG A 332 -5.45 -40.96 12.29
C ARG A 332 -4.72 -40.98 10.95
N GLY A 333 -3.49 -41.48 10.94
CA GLY A 333 -2.65 -41.52 9.74
C GLY A 333 -2.22 -40.13 9.25
N VAL A 334 -1.33 -40.10 8.27
CA VAL A 334 -0.58 -38.88 7.88
C VAL A 334 -1.50 -37.75 7.44
N ALA A 335 -2.51 -38.01 6.59
CA ALA A 335 -3.35 -36.96 6.01
C ALA A 335 -4.31 -36.28 7.01
N GLU A 336 -4.83 -37.00 8.02
CA GLU A 336 -5.64 -36.40 9.09
C GLU A 336 -4.74 -35.68 10.12
N LEU A 337 -3.54 -36.21 10.40
CA LEU A 337 -2.62 -35.64 11.40
C LEU A 337 -1.80 -34.44 10.88
N ALA A 338 -1.59 -34.33 9.57
CA ALA A 338 -0.93 -33.18 8.93
C ALA A 338 -1.73 -31.86 9.02
N GLN A 339 -2.94 -31.90 9.60
CA GLN A 339 -3.76 -30.73 9.91
C GLN A 339 -3.48 -30.16 11.32
N LEU A 340 -2.65 -30.84 12.13
CA LEU A 340 -2.17 -30.34 13.42
C LEU A 340 -1.17 -29.20 13.22
N VAL A 341 -1.25 -28.17 14.06
CA VAL A 341 -0.21 -27.14 14.11
C VAL A 341 0.90 -27.64 15.04
N VAL A 342 2.11 -27.73 14.51
CA VAL A 342 3.33 -28.15 15.23
C VAL A 342 4.29 -26.95 15.29
N GLY A 343 4.89 -26.70 16.44
CA GLY A 343 5.76 -25.55 16.67
C GLY A 343 6.62 -25.67 17.92
N GLY A 344 7.11 -24.52 18.43
CA GLY A 344 8.14 -24.49 19.47
C GLY A 344 9.43 -25.14 18.95
N THR A 345 9.93 -26.16 19.65
CA THR A 345 11.12 -26.92 19.25
C THR A 345 10.83 -28.14 18.37
N ALA A 346 9.63 -28.24 17.79
CA ALA A 346 9.20 -29.36 16.95
C ALA A 346 8.94 -28.96 15.49
N VAL A 347 9.38 -29.80 14.55
CA VAL A 347 9.14 -29.65 13.10
C VAL A 347 8.60 -30.96 12.49
N VAL A 348 7.67 -30.86 11.53
CA VAL A 348 7.13 -32.04 10.81
C VAL A 348 8.14 -32.54 9.79
N VAL A 349 8.49 -33.82 9.88
CA VAL A 349 9.36 -34.53 8.93
C VAL A 349 8.49 -35.25 7.90
N PRO A 350 8.72 -35.07 6.58
CA PRO A 350 7.96 -35.78 5.56
C PRO A 350 8.15 -37.31 5.63
N ASP A 351 7.06 -38.04 5.88
CA ASP A 351 6.99 -39.51 5.86
C ASP A 351 5.59 -39.94 5.41
N GLU A 352 5.49 -40.80 4.40
CA GLU A 352 4.21 -41.24 3.82
C GLU A 352 3.48 -42.28 4.69
N ARG A 353 4.17 -42.90 5.66
CA ARG A 353 3.68 -44.06 6.43
C ARG A 353 3.25 -43.70 7.85
N VAL A 354 3.82 -42.65 8.44
CA VAL A 354 3.50 -42.21 9.81
C VAL A 354 3.67 -40.71 9.96
N PHE A 355 2.82 -40.05 10.76
CA PHE A 355 3.03 -38.63 11.04
C PHE A 355 4.28 -38.50 11.94
N ARG A 356 5.34 -37.93 11.38
CA ARG A 356 6.67 -37.88 11.98
C ARG A 356 7.00 -36.44 12.33
N ILE A 357 7.39 -36.21 13.58
CA ILE A 357 7.87 -34.93 14.11
C ILE A 357 9.32 -35.15 14.56
N LEU A 358 10.17 -34.18 14.32
CA LEU A 358 11.51 -34.08 14.90
C LEU A 358 11.47 -32.98 15.97
N ASN A 359 11.71 -33.35 17.22
CA ASN A 359 11.97 -32.40 18.29
C ASN A 359 13.49 -32.15 18.37
N TYR A 360 13.88 -30.88 18.47
CA TYR A 360 15.27 -30.43 18.60
C TYR A 360 15.50 -29.58 19.87
N GLY A 361 14.60 -29.65 20.85
CA GLY A 361 14.74 -28.94 22.12
C GLY A 361 13.74 -29.38 23.20
N ILE A 362 13.34 -28.44 24.07
CA ILE A 362 12.60 -28.73 25.31
C ILE A 362 11.10 -28.39 25.26
N ASP A 363 10.59 -27.82 24.17
CA ASP A 363 9.23 -27.25 24.05
C ASP A 363 8.53 -27.70 22.74
N PRO A 364 8.30 -29.00 22.51
CA PRO A 364 7.72 -29.51 21.26
C PRO A 364 6.20 -29.34 21.21
N GLN A 365 5.73 -28.12 20.90
CA GLN A 365 4.30 -27.79 20.90
C GLN A 365 3.54 -28.51 19.77
N VAL A 366 2.51 -29.28 20.12
CA VAL A 366 1.53 -29.81 19.15
C VAL A 366 0.11 -29.40 19.56
N LEU A 367 -0.56 -28.67 18.67
CA LEU A 367 -1.89 -28.10 18.90
C LEU A 367 -2.97 -28.91 18.18
N LEU A 368 -3.97 -29.36 18.93
CA LEU A 368 -5.23 -29.87 18.39
C LEU A 368 -6.09 -28.70 17.87
N PRO A 369 -7.01 -28.94 16.92
CA PRO A 369 -8.08 -28.00 16.62
C PRO A 369 -8.88 -27.62 17.87
N ARG A 370 -9.56 -26.47 17.83
CA ARG A 370 -10.54 -26.11 18.88
C ARG A 370 -11.63 -27.19 18.95
N ILE A 371 -11.94 -27.61 20.16
CA ILE A 371 -13.01 -28.56 20.47
C ILE A 371 -14.04 -27.82 21.32
N ASP A 372 -15.31 -27.96 20.96
CA ASP A 372 -16.48 -27.38 21.64
C ASP A 372 -17.34 -28.54 22.16
N VAL A 373 -17.59 -28.57 23.47
CA VAL A 373 -18.38 -29.61 24.16
C VAL A 373 -19.38 -28.96 25.11
N ALA A 374 -20.67 -29.15 24.82
CA ALA A 374 -21.75 -28.61 25.64
C ALA A 374 -21.77 -29.21 27.06
N SER A 375 -21.32 -28.40 28.02
CA SER A 375 -21.40 -28.58 29.48
C SER A 375 -20.58 -29.70 30.14
N GLY A 376 -19.64 -29.28 31.00
CA GLY A 376 -19.37 -29.85 32.33
C GLY A 376 -18.86 -31.29 32.45
N SER A 377 -18.70 -32.02 31.36
CA SER A 377 -18.29 -33.44 31.38
C SER A 377 -16.77 -33.58 31.26
N PRO A 378 -16.10 -34.42 32.07
CA PRO A 378 -14.66 -34.63 31.95
C PRO A 378 -14.30 -35.30 30.62
N LEU A 379 -13.23 -34.81 30.00
CA LEU A 379 -12.71 -35.30 28.72
C LEU A 379 -11.50 -36.20 28.94
N LYS A 380 -11.17 -37.02 27.93
CA LYS A 380 -10.04 -37.93 27.93
C LYS A 380 -9.34 -37.90 26.58
N LEU A 381 -8.02 -37.64 26.60
CA LEU A 381 -7.14 -37.63 25.44
C LEU A 381 -6.45 -39.00 25.32
N GLU A 382 -6.62 -39.66 24.18
CA GLU A 382 -5.94 -40.92 23.82
C GLU A 382 -4.94 -40.64 22.69
N ILE A 383 -3.63 -40.78 22.94
CA ILE A 383 -2.58 -40.61 21.91
C ILE A 383 -1.86 -41.93 21.66
N TRP A 384 -1.70 -42.30 20.39
CA TRP A 384 -0.81 -43.39 19.97
C TRP A 384 0.48 -42.78 19.43
N LEU A 385 1.56 -42.84 20.23
CA LEU A 385 2.87 -42.30 19.86
C LEU A 385 4.04 -43.24 20.17
N ARG A 386 5.21 -42.92 19.59
CA ARG A 386 6.54 -43.44 19.92
C ARG A 386 7.52 -42.25 19.87
N LEU A 387 8.24 -42.00 20.96
CA LEU A 387 9.41 -41.11 20.99
C LEU A 387 10.66 -41.97 20.84
N ASP A 388 11.50 -41.66 19.86
CA ASP A 388 12.77 -42.34 19.61
C ASP A 388 13.93 -41.35 19.63
N ILE A 389 14.83 -41.52 20.60
CA ILE A 389 15.99 -40.62 20.84
C ILE A 389 17.30 -41.19 20.25
N GLY A 390 17.22 -42.21 19.38
CA GLY A 390 18.39 -42.80 18.73
C GLY A 390 19.07 -41.81 17.77
N PRO A 391 20.41 -41.62 17.84
CA PRO A 391 21.11 -40.63 17.01
C PRO A 391 21.03 -40.94 15.52
N GLU A 392 20.97 -42.23 15.14
CA GLU A 392 20.72 -42.67 13.75
C GLU A 392 19.35 -42.17 13.25
N THR A 393 18.28 -42.44 14.02
CA THR A 393 16.90 -42.03 13.69
C THR A 393 16.77 -40.51 13.57
N VAL A 394 17.44 -39.75 14.43
CA VAL A 394 17.50 -38.28 14.38
C VAL A 394 18.26 -37.82 13.13
N GLY A 395 19.41 -38.41 12.82
CA GLY A 395 20.22 -38.10 11.64
C GLY A 395 19.49 -38.35 10.31
N GLU A 396 18.76 -39.46 10.18
CA GLU A 396 17.91 -39.73 9.01
C GLU A 396 16.90 -38.60 8.76
N CYS A 397 16.28 -38.08 9.84
CA CYS A 397 15.25 -37.05 9.74
C CYS A 397 15.81 -35.70 9.30
N PHE A 398 16.98 -35.32 9.82
CA PHE A 398 17.69 -34.12 9.35
C PHE A 398 18.11 -34.26 7.88
N ALA A 399 18.62 -35.42 7.45
CA ALA A 399 18.99 -35.65 6.06
C ALA A 399 17.78 -35.56 5.10
N ALA A 400 16.61 -36.05 5.50
CA ALA A 400 15.37 -35.93 4.73
C ALA A 400 14.91 -34.47 4.58
N LEU A 401 14.99 -33.67 5.65
CA LEU A 401 14.67 -32.23 5.63
C LEU A 401 15.65 -31.45 4.73
N GLN A 402 16.96 -31.67 4.89
CA GLN A 402 18.00 -31.03 4.08
C GLN A 402 17.87 -31.37 2.59
N SER A 403 17.54 -32.61 2.24
CA SER A 403 17.30 -33.02 0.84
C SER A 403 16.16 -32.22 0.19
N ARG A 404 15.06 -32.02 0.93
CA ARG A 404 13.92 -31.21 0.48
C ARG A 404 14.26 -29.72 0.36
N GLN A 405 15.04 -29.16 1.30
CA GLN A 405 15.52 -27.78 1.19
C GLN A 405 16.47 -27.59 0.00
N ARG A 406 17.44 -28.48 -0.21
CA ARG A 406 18.36 -28.44 -1.36
C ARG A 406 17.62 -28.52 -2.70
N ALA A 407 16.57 -29.34 -2.82
CA ALA A 407 15.74 -29.40 -4.02
C ALA A 407 14.96 -28.08 -4.28
N ALA A 408 14.47 -27.43 -3.22
CA ALA A 408 13.80 -26.13 -3.33
C ALA A 408 14.79 -24.99 -3.65
N LEU A 409 15.97 -25.00 -3.03
CA LEU A 409 17.06 -24.04 -3.26
C LEU A 409 17.60 -24.16 -4.69
N ALA A 410 17.92 -25.36 -5.19
CA ALA A 410 18.38 -25.55 -6.56
C ALA A 410 17.39 -25.02 -7.62
N LYS A 411 16.07 -25.18 -7.38
CA LYS A 411 15.03 -24.57 -8.23
C LYS A 411 15.03 -23.05 -8.15
N ARG A 412 15.25 -22.47 -6.97
CA ARG A 412 15.32 -21.02 -6.73
C ARG A 412 16.60 -20.38 -7.28
N GLU A 413 17.74 -21.09 -7.23
CA GLU A 413 19.01 -20.68 -7.85
C GLU A 413 18.97 -20.71 -9.39
N ALA A 414 18.19 -21.62 -9.99
CA ALA A 414 17.97 -21.61 -11.44
C ALA A 414 17.19 -20.34 -11.85
N GLN A 415 16.12 -20.03 -11.12
CA GLN A 415 15.31 -18.82 -11.30
C GLN A 415 16.11 -17.53 -11.05
N LEU A 416 17.01 -17.53 -10.06
CA LEU A 416 17.93 -16.40 -9.80
C LEU A 416 18.93 -16.21 -10.95
N ARG A 417 19.58 -17.27 -11.44
CA ARG A 417 20.52 -17.18 -12.57
C ARG A 417 19.87 -16.67 -13.86
N GLU A 418 18.62 -17.06 -14.12
CA GLU A 418 17.82 -16.51 -15.22
C GLU A 418 17.52 -15.01 -15.01
N THR A 419 17.13 -14.61 -13.80
CA THR A 419 16.90 -13.21 -13.41
C THR A 419 18.17 -12.36 -13.55
N GLU A 420 19.33 -12.89 -13.15
CA GLU A 420 20.63 -12.22 -13.27
C GLU A 420 21.07 -12.03 -14.73
N GLN A 421 20.81 -13.01 -15.60
CA GLN A 421 21.05 -12.86 -17.04
C GLN A 421 20.13 -11.79 -17.67
N GLN A 422 18.84 -11.77 -17.30
CA GLN A 422 17.91 -10.72 -17.72
C GLN A 422 18.35 -9.34 -17.23
N ARG A 423 18.81 -9.24 -15.98
CA ARG A 423 19.35 -8.00 -15.40
C ARG A 423 20.61 -7.54 -16.13
N ALA A 424 21.55 -8.41 -16.42
CA ALA A 424 22.77 -8.06 -17.16
C ALA A 424 22.46 -7.60 -18.61
N ALA A 425 21.43 -8.16 -19.25
CA ALA A 425 20.94 -7.65 -20.53
C ALA A 425 20.31 -6.25 -20.39
N LEU A 426 19.52 -6.01 -19.33
CA LEU A 426 18.96 -4.70 -19.01
C LEU A 426 20.02 -3.63 -18.71
N GLU A 427 21.08 -3.96 -17.97
CA GLU A 427 22.19 -3.03 -17.67
C GLU A 427 22.99 -2.65 -18.93
N ASN A 428 23.17 -3.57 -19.88
CA ASN A 428 23.77 -3.26 -21.18
C ASN A 428 22.83 -2.41 -22.08
N ASN A 429 21.53 -2.72 -22.09
CA ASN A 429 20.54 -1.90 -22.79
C ASN A 429 20.47 -0.48 -22.21
N LEU A 430 20.53 -0.33 -20.88
CA LEU A 430 20.55 0.97 -20.21
C LEU A 430 21.74 1.82 -20.67
N ARG A 431 22.95 1.27 -20.70
CA ARG A 431 24.12 1.97 -21.25
C ARG A 431 23.94 2.40 -22.71
N SER A 432 23.38 1.52 -23.55
CA SER A 432 23.09 1.86 -24.95
C SER A 432 22.07 2.99 -25.06
N PHE A 433 21.06 3.03 -24.18
CA PHE A 433 20.11 4.14 -24.10
C PHE A 433 20.73 5.41 -23.51
N GLU A 434 21.68 5.33 -22.58
CA GLU A 434 22.43 6.49 -22.06
C GLU A 434 23.35 7.12 -23.14
N GLU A 435 24.04 6.29 -23.93
CA GLU A 435 24.82 6.74 -25.10
C GLU A 435 23.92 7.37 -26.18
N GLN A 436 22.74 6.79 -26.44
CA GLN A 436 21.73 7.39 -27.30
C GLN A 436 21.20 8.70 -26.71
N ARG A 437 20.99 8.79 -25.40
CA ARG A 437 20.52 10.01 -24.73
C ARG A 437 21.54 11.14 -24.85
N LEU A 438 22.84 10.86 -24.64
CA LEU A 438 23.90 11.87 -24.82
C LEU A 438 23.98 12.36 -26.28
N SER A 439 23.89 11.47 -27.26
CA SER A 439 23.91 11.89 -28.68
C SER A 439 22.66 12.69 -29.08
N LEU A 440 21.50 12.39 -28.49
CA LEU A 440 20.28 13.18 -28.64
C LEU A 440 20.33 14.52 -27.88
N GLU A 441 21.00 14.60 -26.73
CA GLU A 441 21.25 15.85 -26.00
C GLU A 441 22.15 16.78 -26.83
N VAL A 442 23.24 16.26 -27.41
CA VAL A 442 24.12 17.04 -28.32
C VAL A 442 23.36 17.51 -29.57
N ALA A 443 22.60 16.62 -30.23
CA ALA A 443 21.79 16.99 -31.40
C ALA A 443 20.66 17.98 -31.06
N LEU A 444 20.13 17.93 -29.83
CA LEU A 444 19.14 18.88 -29.33
C LEU A 444 19.77 20.26 -29.08
N ASP A 445 20.99 20.33 -28.55
CA ASP A 445 21.73 21.59 -28.39
C ASP A 445 22.12 22.20 -29.75
N GLU A 446 22.54 21.39 -30.72
CA GLU A 446 22.78 21.83 -32.10
C GLU A 446 21.51 22.39 -32.75
N HIS A 447 20.38 21.68 -32.67
CA HIS A 447 19.10 22.18 -33.17
C HIS A 447 18.54 23.36 -32.36
N GLN A 448 18.86 23.50 -31.06
CA GLN A 448 18.54 24.71 -30.30
C GLN A 448 19.36 25.92 -30.76
N ALA A 449 20.63 25.73 -31.13
CA ALA A 449 21.46 26.77 -31.73
C ALA A 449 20.95 27.16 -33.13
N GLU A 450 20.56 26.20 -33.97
CA GLU A 450 19.88 26.48 -35.25
C GLU A 450 18.55 27.23 -35.04
N LEU A 451 17.73 26.81 -34.07
CA LEU A 451 16.48 27.50 -33.73
C LEU A 451 16.71 28.90 -33.17
N ALA A 452 17.80 29.14 -32.44
CA ALA A 452 18.17 30.48 -31.98
C ALA A 452 18.59 31.37 -33.17
N ALA A 453 19.43 30.86 -34.08
CA ALA A 453 19.80 31.56 -35.30
C ALA A 453 18.57 31.85 -36.20
N HIS A 454 17.69 30.86 -36.38
CA HIS A 454 16.44 31.05 -37.12
C HIS A 454 15.46 32.00 -36.44
N ARG A 455 15.41 32.09 -35.10
CA ARG A 455 14.65 33.13 -34.38
C ARG A 455 15.24 34.52 -34.60
N SER A 456 16.56 34.68 -34.50
CA SER A 456 17.21 35.96 -34.80
C SER A 456 16.98 36.39 -36.25
N GLU A 457 17.00 35.46 -37.20
CA GLU A 457 16.65 35.72 -38.60
C GLU A 457 15.16 36.02 -38.78
N LEU A 458 14.26 35.37 -38.01
CA LEU A 458 12.84 35.71 -37.97
C LEU A 458 12.62 37.13 -37.44
N GLU A 459 13.24 37.52 -36.33
CA GLU A 459 13.17 38.87 -35.77
C GLU A 459 13.77 39.93 -36.72
N ARG A 460 14.74 39.55 -37.54
CA ARG A 460 15.32 40.40 -38.60
C ARG A 460 14.30 40.60 -39.72
N LEU A 461 13.70 39.51 -40.20
CA LEU A 461 12.66 39.51 -41.24
C LEU A 461 11.35 40.15 -40.77
N GLU A 462 10.96 40.01 -39.51
CA GLU A 462 9.79 40.66 -38.92
C GLU A 462 10.01 42.16 -38.77
N ARG A 463 11.23 42.61 -38.43
CA ARG A 463 11.59 44.03 -38.51
C ARG A 463 11.56 44.55 -39.95
N GLU A 464 12.12 43.82 -40.92
CA GLU A 464 11.98 44.18 -42.34
C GLU A 464 10.52 44.21 -42.81
N VAL A 465 9.68 43.27 -42.37
CA VAL A 465 8.24 43.22 -42.70
C VAL A 465 7.47 44.33 -41.98
N TRP A 466 7.83 44.70 -40.76
CA TRP A 466 7.27 45.83 -40.03
C TRP A 466 7.64 47.16 -40.69
N GLU A 467 8.92 47.36 -41.01
CA GLU A 467 9.36 48.53 -41.80
C GLU A 467 8.67 48.57 -43.17
N ASN A 468 8.56 47.45 -43.87
CA ASN A 468 7.84 47.39 -45.14
C ASN A 468 6.33 47.61 -44.96
N ARG A 469 5.72 47.27 -43.81
CA ARG A 469 4.34 47.65 -43.46
C ARG A 469 4.20 49.14 -43.18
N VAL A 470 5.15 49.75 -42.47
CA VAL A 470 5.19 51.21 -42.24
C VAL A 470 5.36 51.95 -43.57
N ARG A 471 6.33 51.55 -44.40
CA ARG A 471 6.50 52.07 -45.77
C ARG A 471 5.25 51.85 -46.64
N ARG A 472 4.58 50.69 -46.55
CA ARG A 472 3.31 50.45 -47.27
C ARG A 472 2.14 51.27 -46.75
N ALA A 473 2.08 51.59 -45.45
CA ALA A 473 1.09 52.51 -44.90
C ALA A 473 1.32 53.94 -45.42
N ASP A 474 2.58 54.39 -45.45
CA ASP A 474 2.98 55.68 -46.02
C ASP A 474 2.70 55.76 -47.54
N PHE A 475 2.93 54.66 -48.28
CA PHE A 475 2.50 54.52 -49.67
C PHE A 475 0.96 54.47 -49.83
N ALA A 476 0.21 53.90 -48.88
CA ALA A 476 -1.25 53.84 -48.94
C ALA A 476 -1.90 55.23 -48.75
N VAL A 477 -1.29 56.11 -47.95
CA VAL A 477 -1.66 57.54 -47.88
C VAL A 477 -1.50 58.20 -49.25
N ARG A 478 -0.33 58.03 -49.88
CA ARG A 478 -0.03 58.55 -51.24
C ARG A 478 -0.87 57.90 -52.34
N LEU A 479 -1.37 56.67 -52.14
CA LEU A 479 -2.24 55.99 -53.10
C LEU A 479 -3.63 56.65 -53.16
N LYS A 480 -4.15 57.08 -52.01
CA LYS A 480 -5.42 57.81 -51.89
C LYS A 480 -5.43 59.14 -52.66
N GLU A 481 -4.27 59.79 -52.77
CA GLU A 481 -4.10 61.00 -53.60
C GLU A 481 -4.15 60.65 -55.11
N ARG A 482 -3.75 59.43 -55.49
CA ARG A 482 -3.65 58.96 -56.88
C ARG A 482 -4.89 58.25 -57.42
N GLU A 483 -5.78 57.75 -56.56
CA GLU A 483 -7.11 57.24 -56.94
C GLU A 483 -8.02 58.33 -57.56
N SER A 484 -7.65 59.61 -57.40
CA SER A 484 -8.24 60.74 -58.12
C SER A 484 -7.98 60.70 -59.64
N SER A 485 -6.78 60.29 -60.06
CA SER A 485 -6.30 60.41 -61.45
C SER A 485 -6.58 59.18 -62.32
N ILE A 486 -6.80 58.02 -61.71
CA ILE A 486 -7.02 56.76 -62.44
C ILE A 486 -8.42 56.69 -63.07
N ARG A 487 -9.33 57.61 -62.70
CA ARG A 487 -10.71 57.65 -63.22
C ARG A 487 -10.85 58.18 -64.66
N GLU A 488 -9.79 58.76 -65.23
CA GLU A 488 -9.78 59.25 -66.62
C GLU A 488 -9.20 58.26 -67.64
N ILE A 489 -8.49 57.21 -67.20
CA ILE A 489 -7.96 56.18 -68.11
C ILE A 489 -8.97 55.04 -68.26
N GLN A 490 -10.10 55.38 -68.90
CA GLN A 490 -10.92 54.38 -69.59
C GLN A 490 -10.21 53.88 -70.86
N GLU A 491 -10.75 52.81 -71.46
CA GLU A 491 -10.54 52.44 -72.88
C GLU A 491 -9.09 52.15 -73.35
N SER A 492 -8.71 50.85 -73.40
CA SER A 492 -8.46 50.16 -74.70
C SER A 492 -7.89 48.73 -74.58
N PHE A 493 -8.67 47.75 -75.08
CA PHE A 493 -8.26 46.70 -76.03
C PHE A 493 -6.88 45.99 -75.92
N VAL A 494 -6.59 45.20 -74.87
CA VAL A 494 -5.63 44.06 -74.98
C VAL A 494 -6.10 42.81 -74.19
N TRP A 495 -6.98 41.99 -74.78
CA TRP A 495 -7.32 40.65 -74.24
C TRP A 495 -7.42 39.56 -75.33
N LYS A 496 -6.44 39.53 -76.24
CA LYS A 496 -6.19 38.47 -77.22
C LYS A 496 -4.67 38.31 -77.38
N VAL A 497 -4.20 37.08 -77.64
CA VAL A 497 -2.77 36.65 -77.62
C VAL A 497 -2.20 36.64 -76.18
N ALA A 498 -1.49 35.64 -75.65
CA ALA A 498 -1.27 34.21 -75.98
C ALA A 498 -0.80 33.49 -74.67
N LYS A 499 -0.98 32.19 -74.39
CA LYS A 499 -1.65 31.05 -75.06
C LYS A 499 -1.19 30.79 -76.52
N PRO A 500 -0.33 29.78 -76.84
CA PRO A 500 -0.03 28.53 -76.08
C PRO A 500 1.47 28.10 -76.03
N LEU A 501 2.04 27.79 -74.85
CA LEU A 501 3.44 27.33 -74.74
C LEU A 501 3.75 26.30 -73.62
N TRP A 502 2.76 25.52 -73.15
CA TRP A 502 2.93 24.64 -71.97
C TRP A 502 2.45 23.18 -72.16
N LYS A 503 2.55 22.66 -73.40
CA LYS A 503 2.39 21.23 -73.71
C LYS A 503 3.41 20.83 -74.78
N ALA A 504 4.02 19.65 -74.58
CA ALA A 504 5.24 19.18 -75.22
C ALA A 504 6.50 20.01 -74.84
N GLU A 505 7.68 19.42 -74.64
CA GLU A 505 8.06 18.01 -74.77
C GLU A 505 8.47 17.39 -73.41
N ARG A 506 7.69 16.41 -72.96
CA ARG A 506 8.04 15.49 -71.87
C ARG A 506 7.87 14.06 -72.38
N HIS A 507 8.83 13.52 -73.12
CA HIS A 507 8.96 12.07 -73.36
C HIS A 507 10.31 11.70 -73.99
N LEU A 508 10.83 10.51 -73.62
CA LEU A 508 11.95 9.77 -74.23
C LEU A 508 13.37 10.38 -73.99
N SER A 509 14.41 9.62 -73.58
CA SER A 509 14.50 8.17 -73.37
C SER A 509 15.56 7.69 -72.34
N ARG A 510 15.07 6.95 -71.33
CA ARG A 510 15.52 5.59 -70.90
C ARG A 510 16.92 5.32 -70.29
N ARG A 511 16.85 4.73 -69.08
CA ARG A 511 17.63 3.55 -68.56
C ARG A 511 19.09 3.81 -68.09
N LYS A 512 19.66 3.05 -67.12
CA LYS A 512 19.17 1.87 -66.37
C LYS A 512 19.84 1.70 -64.97
N ALA A 513 18.99 1.45 -63.95
CA ALA A 513 19.13 0.49 -62.84
C ALA A 513 20.37 0.43 -61.91
N ALA A 514 20.09 0.64 -60.61
CA ALA A 514 20.57 -0.18 -59.49
C ALA A 514 19.34 -0.65 -58.67
N LYS A 515 19.47 -1.67 -57.82
CA LYS A 515 18.36 -2.21 -56.98
C LYS A 515 18.39 -1.62 -55.56
N PRO A 516 17.23 -1.27 -54.96
CA PRO A 516 17.05 -1.21 -53.51
C PRO A 516 16.53 -2.55 -52.93
N GLU A 517 16.54 -2.62 -51.61
CA GLU A 517 16.05 -3.72 -50.75
C GLU A 517 14.49 -3.77 -50.66
N PRO A 518 13.87 -4.83 -50.10
CA PRO A 518 12.42 -4.99 -50.07
C PRO A 518 11.71 -3.80 -49.41
N ALA A 519 10.74 -3.23 -50.13
CA ALA A 519 10.08 -1.99 -49.75
C ALA A 519 9.10 -2.16 -48.58
N ALA A 520 9.07 -1.16 -47.69
CA ALA A 520 7.92 -0.95 -46.82
C ALA A 520 6.68 -0.62 -47.67
N GLY A 521 5.58 -1.36 -47.46
CA GLY A 521 4.39 -1.29 -48.31
C GLY A 521 3.82 0.13 -48.48
N GLU A 522 3.38 0.41 -49.71
CA GLU A 522 2.71 1.66 -50.10
C GLU A 522 1.31 1.73 -49.46
N ILE A 523 1.00 2.86 -48.83
CA ILE A 523 -0.36 3.15 -48.33
C ILE A 523 -1.17 3.73 -49.49
N VAL A 524 -2.25 3.05 -49.84
CA VAL A 524 -3.19 3.43 -50.90
C VAL A 524 -4.47 3.90 -50.24
N PHE A 525 -4.95 5.09 -50.63
CA PHE A 525 -6.15 5.70 -50.04
C PHE A 525 -6.94 6.49 -51.09
N ALA A 526 -8.20 6.78 -50.77
CA ALA A 526 -8.93 7.91 -51.34
C ALA A 526 -9.98 8.46 -50.34
N LEU A 527 -10.55 9.61 -50.67
CA LEU A 527 -11.71 10.17 -49.99
C LEU A 527 -12.95 10.05 -50.89
N ASP A 528 -14.03 9.52 -50.34
CA ASP A 528 -15.37 9.58 -50.95
C ASP A 528 -16.06 10.91 -50.63
N GLY A 529 -15.63 11.60 -49.56
CA GLY A 529 -16.15 12.91 -49.16
C GLY A 529 -15.22 13.71 -48.23
N PRO A 530 -15.40 15.04 -48.17
CA PRO A 530 -16.44 15.82 -48.84
C PRO A 530 -16.03 16.26 -50.27
N GLY A 531 -16.98 16.22 -51.19
CA GLY A 531 -16.78 16.75 -52.56
C GLY A 531 -16.60 18.27 -52.64
N ILE A 532 -16.80 19.00 -51.53
CA ILE A 532 -16.50 20.43 -51.37
C ILE A 532 -15.98 20.64 -49.94
N TRP A 533 -14.75 21.15 -49.79
CA TRP A 533 -14.12 21.45 -48.49
C TRP A 533 -14.61 22.78 -47.88
N ASN A 534 -15.93 22.98 -47.85
CA ASN A 534 -16.56 24.13 -47.18
C ASN A 534 -17.37 23.65 -45.98
N ALA A 535 -17.10 24.23 -44.81
CA ALA A 535 -17.88 23.98 -43.60
C ALA A 535 -19.36 24.32 -43.83
N ARG A 536 -20.27 23.37 -43.55
CA ARG A 536 -21.73 23.58 -43.65
C ARG A 536 -22.45 23.67 -42.31
N ARG A 537 -21.90 23.06 -41.24
CA ARG A 537 -22.40 23.10 -39.84
C ARG A 537 -21.28 22.73 -38.86
N ASP A 538 -20.51 23.71 -38.39
CA ASP A 538 -19.56 23.67 -37.25
C ASP A 538 -18.49 22.54 -37.25
N SER A 539 -18.47 21.75 -38.31
CA SER A 539 -17.74 20.51 -38.49
C SER A 539 -17.68 20.15 -39.98
N VAL A 540 -16.70 19.31 -40.34
CA VAL A 540 -16.57 18.65 -41.64
C VAL A 540 -16.50 17.15 -41.38
N GLU A 541 -17.20 16.37 -42.20
CA GLU A 541 -17.13 14.91 -42.19
C GLU A 541 -16.30 14.44 -43.38
N LEU A 542 -15.15 13.82 -43.08
CA LEU A 542 -14.29 13.14 -44.04
C LEU A 542 -14.72 11.67 -44.10
N THR A 543 -14.97 11.16 -45.30
CA THR A 543 -15.21 9.74 -45.54
C THR A 543 -14.27 9.24 -46.63
N GLY A 544 -13.80 8.01 -46.48
CA GLY A 544 -12.77 7.48 -47.36
C GLY A 544 -12.48 6.01 -47.15
N TRP A 545 -11.35 5.57 -47.70
CA TRP A 545 -10.77 4.25 -47.48
C TRP A 545 -9.25 4.33 -47.55
N CYS A 546 -8.58 3.42 -46.84
CA CYS A 546 -7.12 3.38 -46.71
C CYS A 546 -6.64 1.95 -46.44
N PHE A 547 -5.69 1.42 -47.21
CA PHE A 547 -5.06 0.11 -46.97
C PHE A 547 -3.63 0.06 -47.51
N THR A 548 -2.86 -0.95 -47.11
CA THR A 548 -1.49 -1.19 -47.60
C THR A 548 -1.49 -2.18 -48.76
N ARG A 549 -0.83 -1.84 -49.87
CA ARG A 549 -0.62 -2.80 -50.97
C ARG A 549 0.59 -3.68 -50.69
N GLY A 550 0.35 -4.93 -50.30
CA GLY A 550 1.42 -5.91 -50.04
C GLY A 550 2.27 -5.61 -48.81
N GLY A 551 1.71 -4.95 -47.80
CA GLY A 551 2.39 -4.59 -46.55
C GLY A 551 1.46 -4.68 -45.32
N PRO A 552 2.00 -4.53 -44.10
CA PRO A 552 1.26 -4.75 -42.85
C PRO A 552 0.00 -3.90 -42.77
N GLN A 553 -1.13 -4.51 -42.40
CA GLN A 553 -2.47 -3.92 -42.44
C GLN A 553 -2.54 -2.59 -41.67
N ILE A 554 -3.29 -1.62 -42.23
CA ILE A 554 -3.67 -0.38 -41.53
C ILE A 554 -4.61 -0.74 -40.38
N VAL A 555 -4.28 -0.28 -39.18
CA VAL A 555 -5.08 -0.51 -37.95
C VAL A 555 -5.79 0.75 -37.45
N GLY A 556 -5.37 1.93 -37.91
CA GLY A 556 -5.99 3.20 -37.53
C GLY A 556 -5.73 4.33 -38.53
N VAL A 557 -6.62 5.30 -38.52
CA VAL A 557 -6.57 6.56 -39.28
C VAL A 557 -6.96 7.69 -38.32
N ARG A 558 -6.30 8.85 -38.40
CA ARG A 558 -6.63 10.05 -37.62
C ARG A 558 -6.42 11.31 -38.43
N ALA A 559 -7.03 12.43 -38.05
CA ALA A 559 -6.62 13.75 -38.49
C ALA A 559 -6.07 14.57 -37.32
N LYS A 560 -5.00 15.35 -37.52
CA LYS A 560 -4.49 16.31 -36.54
C LYS A 560 -4.83 17.75 -36.94
N ILE A 561 -5.19 18.58 -35.97
CA ILE A 561 -5.23 20.05 -36.08
C ILE A 561 -4.41 20.64 -34.93
N GLY A 562 -3.33 21.35 -35.26
CA GLY A 562 -2.38 21.84 -34.27
C GLY A 562 -1.83 20.68 -33.43
N ARG A 563 -2.12 20.67 -32.12
CA ARG A 563 -1.74 19.57 -31.22
C ARG A 563 -2.77 18.43 -31.16
N LYS A 564 -4.07 18.72 -31.30
CA LYS A 564 -5.18 17.78 -31.06
C LYS A 564 -5.32 16.72 -32.17
N SER A 565 -5.79 15.54 -31.80
CA SER A 565 -6.00 14.40 -32.70
C SER A 565 -7.48 13.99 -32.76
N TYR A 566 -7.98 13.70 -33.96
CA TYR A 566 -9.34 13.27 -34.23
C TYR A 566 -9.29 11.91 -34.93
N PHE A 567 -9.59 10.83 -34.21
CA PHE A 567 -9.45 9.46 -34.72
C PHE A 567 -10.66 9.07 -35.56
N ALA A 568 -10.41 8.42 -36.70
CA ALA A 568 -11.46 7.99 -37.61
C ALA A 568 -12.05 6.65 -37.16
N ARG A 569 -13.35 6.44 -37.41
CA ARG A 569 -13.99 5.12 -37.29
C ARG A 569 -13.57 4.29 -38.49
N TYR A 570 -12.38 3.73 -38.41
CA TYR A 570 -11.75 2.87 -39.40
C TYR A 570 -12.29 1.43 -39.30
N GLY A 571 -12.16 0.63 -40.37
CA GLY A 571 -12.69 -0.74 -40.43
C GLY A 571 -14.10 -0.87 -41.02
N LEU A 572 -14.59 0.15 -41.73
CA LEU A 572 -15.91 0.10 -42.40
C LEU A 572 -15.86 -0.78 -43.64
N GLN A 573 -16.94 -1.53 -43.89
CA GLN A 573 -17.03 -2.50 -44.98
C GLN A 573 -17.12 -1.82 -46.36
N ARG A 574 -16.36 -2.33 -47.35
CA ARG A 574 -16.24 -1.81 -48.72
C ARG A 574 -16.31 -2.93 -49.78
N ASP A 575 -17.53 -3.40 -50.01
CA ASP A 575 -17.84 -4.42 -51.03
C ASP A 575 -17.62 -3.94 -52.48
N ASP A 576 -17.41 -2.64 -52.69
CA ASP A 576 -17.06 -2.00 -53.96
C ASP A 576 -15.56 -2.16 -54.28
N LEU A 577 -14.71 -1.95 -53.28
CA LEU A 577 -13.27 -2.18 -53.36
C LEU A 577 -12.93 -3.68 -53.43
N ALA A 578 -13.54 -4.49 -52.55
CA ALA A 578 -13.29 -5.94 -52.51
C ALA A 578 -13.62 -6.69 -53.82
N LYS A 579 -14.42 -6.09 -54.72
CA LYS A 579 -14.75 -6.63 -56.05
C LYS A 579 -13.84 -6.13 -57.18
N THR A 580 -13.09 -5.04 -56.96
CA THR A 580 -12.27 -4.39 -57.98
C THR A 580 -10.77 -4.63 -57.80
N THR A 581 -10.31 -4.83 -56.57
CA THR A 581 -8.98 -5.40 -56.27
C THR A 581 -9.05 -6.92 -56.16
N MET A 582 -8.08 -7.64 -56.73
CA MET A 582 -8.09 -9.10 -56.89
C MET A 582 -7.91 -9.87 -55.56
N ALA A 583 -8.96 -9.93 -54.75
CA ALA A 583 -9.07 -10.72 -53.52
C ALA A 583 -8.02 -10.43 -52.42
N ASP A 584 -7.58 -9.17 -52.29
CA ASP A 584 -6.78 -8.72 -51.13
C ASP A 584 -7.69 -8.54 -49.90
N PRO A 585 -7.56 -9.33 -48.82
CA PRO A 585 -8.46 -9.29 -47.66
C PRO A 585 -8.48 -7.95 -46.93
N ALA A 586 -7.40 -7.16 -47.00
CA ALA A 586 -7.31 -5.87 -46.33
C ALA A 586 -8.28 -4.82 -46.92
N THR A 587 -8.76 -5.04 -48.14
CA THR A 587 -9.62 -4.08 -48.86
C THR A 587 -11.06 -4.10 -48.38
N LEU A 588 -11.58 -5.24 -47.91
CA LEU A 588 -12.98 -5.40 -47.50
C LEU A 588 -13.34 -4.54 -46.29
N TYR A 589 -12.41 -4.30 -45.37
CA TYR A 589 -12.62 -3.46 -44.17
C TYR A 589 -11.67 -2.25 -44.16
N SER A 590 -11.47 -1.64 -45.33
CA SER A 590 -10.56 -0.49 -45.52
C SER A 590 -11.21 0.88 -45.31
N GLY A 591 -12.53 0.96 -45.16
CA GLY A 591 -13.29 2.21 -45.09
C GLY A 591 -13.14 2.96 -43.76
N PHE A 592 -13.29 4.29 -43.79
CA PHE A 592 -13.34 5.13 -42.60
C PHE A 592 -14.33 6.30 -42.72
N SER A 593 -14.83 6.76 -41.56
CA SER A 593 -15.52 8.05 -41.40
C SER A 593 -14.92 8.81 -40.22
N LEU A 594 -14.81 10.13 -40.34
CA LEU A 594 -14.20 11.02 -39.36
C LEU A 594 -14.89 12.39 -39.38
N ARG A 595 -15.46 12.82 -38.24
CA ARG A 595 -16.00 14.17 -38.08
C ARG A 595 -15.00 15.06 -37.32
N ILE A 596 -14.67 16.20 -37.91
CA ILE A 596 -13.68 17.16 -37.40
C ILE A 596 -14.39 18.50 -37.15
N PRO A 597 -14.30 19.12 -35.97
CA PRO A 597 -14.88 20.44 -35.72
C PRO A 597 -14.16 21.54 -36.50
N VAL A 598 -14.86 22.64 -36.84
CA VAL A 598 -14.29 23.78 -37.57
C VAL A 598 -14.23 25.01 -36.67
N THR A 599 -13.03 25.50 -36.41
CA THR A 599 -12.80 26.79 -35.73
C THR A 599 -13.04 27.98 -36.67
N PRO A 600 -13.28 29.20 -36.16
CA PRO A 600 -13.33 30.42 -36.99
C PRO A 600 -12.02 30.74 -37.73
N GLU A 601 -10.89 30.19 -37.26
CA GLU A 601 -9.56 30.39 -37.83
C GLU A 601 -9.20 29.33 -38.88
N THR A 602 -8.23 29.63 -39.76
CA THR A 602 -7.80 28.70 -40.81
C THR A 602 -6.95 27.59 -40.21
N SER A 603 -7.48 26.37 -40.19
CA SER A 603 -6.84 25.19 -39.60
C SER A 603 -6.21 24.29 -40.66
N VAL A 604 -4.98 23.84 -40.42
CA VAL A 604 -4.34 22.79 -41.22
C VAL A 604 -4.71 21.43 -40.65
N ILE A 605 -5.31 20.58 -41.50
CA ILE A 605 -5.76 19.23 -41.20
C ILE A 605 -4.75 18.24 -41.77
N ARG A 606 -4.10 17.45 -40.90
CA ARG A 606 -3.19 16.35 -41.29
C ARG A 606 -3.85 15.00 -41.10
N LEU A 607 -4.36 14.39 -42.16
CA LEU A 607 -4.82 13.01 -42.14
C LEU A 607 -3.60 12.07 -42.14
N GLU A 608 -3.53 11.16 -41.18
CA GLU A 608 -2.46 10.20 -40.97
C GLU A 608 -3.04 8.79 -40.81
N ALA A 609 -2.29 7.76 -41.20
CA ALA A 609 -2.65 6.36 -41.00
C ALA A 609 -1.48 5.54 -40.44
N ILE A 610 -1.80 4.48 -39.70
CA ILE A 610 -0.81 3.63 -39.01
C ILE A 610 -0.98 2.16 -39.41
N THR A 611 0.12 1.52 -39.82
CA THR A 611 0.20 0.08 -40.06
C THR A 611 0.54 -0.65 -38.78
N HIS A 612 0.16 -1.93 -38.65
CA HIS A 612 0.65 -2.80 -37.58
C HIS A 612 2.18 -2.71 -37.44
N ASN A 613 2.68 -2.44 -36.23
CA ASN A 613 4.08 -2.16 -35.88
C ASN A 613 4.78 -1.02 -36.67
N GLY A 614 4.02 -0.06 -37.24
CA GLY A 614 4.60 1.10 -37.95
C GLY A 614 4.39 2.43 -37.21
N PRO A 615 5.14 3.49 -37.58
CA PRO A 615 4.83 4.86 -37.18
C PRO A 615 3.59 5.38 -37.94
N TRP A 616 2.95 6.41 -37.39
CA TRP A 616 1.95 7.20 -38.12
C TRP A 616 2.59 7.82 -39.37
N ARG A 617 1.97 7.60 -40.54
CA ARG A 617 2.41 8.17 -41.82
C ARG A 617 1.37 9.17 -42.31
N LEU A 618 1.82 10.34 -42.80
CA LEU A 618 0.95 11.33 -43.40
C LEU A 618 0.32 10.77 -44.69
N VAL A 619 -1.00 10.95 -44.80
CA VAL A 619 -1.84 10.51 -45.92
C VAL A 619 -2.30 11.73 -46.73
N LEU A 620 -2.75 12.79 -46.06
CA LEU A 620 -3.18 14.04 -46.70
C LEU A 620 -2.93 15.23 -45.76
N GLU A 621 -2.51 16.36 -46.31
CA GLU A 621 -2.56 17.66 -45.62
C GLU A 621 -3.51 18.60 -46.39
N HIS A 622 -4.40 19.31 -45.69
CA HIS A 622 -5.35 20.25 -46.29
C HIS A 622 -5.65 21.44 -45.38
N SER A 623 -5.82 22.64 -45.93
CA SER A 623 -6.19 23.84 -45.16
C SER A 623 -7.69 24.08 -45.22
N LEU A 624 -8.34 24.26 -44.07
CA LEU A 624 -9.77 24.54 -43.96
C LEU A 624 -10.00 25.92 -43.34
N ALA A 625 -10.77 26.78 -44.01
CA ALA A 625 -11.08 28.13 -43.56
C ALA A 625 -12.39 28.18 -42.75
N GLY A 626 -12.37 28.89 -41.62
CA GLY A 626 -13.52 29.09 -40.74
C GLY A 626 -14.49 30.21 -41.17
N PRO A 627 -15.71 30.24 -40.61
CA PRO A 627 -16.68 31.31 -40.83
C PRO A 627 -16.30 32.59 -40.06
N ALA A 628 -16.52 33.75 -40.67
CA ALA A 628 -16.10 35.05 -40.13
C ALA A 628 -17.04 35.59 -39.01
N PRO A 629 -16.49 36.14 -37.90
CA PRO A 629 -17.28 36.65 -36.78
C PRO A 629 -17.84 38.09 -36.99
N PRO A 630 -18.92 38.47 -36.29
CA PRO A 630 -19.50 39.82 -36.33
C PRO A 630 -18.67 40.87 -35.56
N ARG A 631 -18.93 42.17 -35.80
CA ARG A 631 -18.15 43.29 -35.25
C ARG A 631 -18.99 44.32 -34.49
N HIS A 632 -18.65 44.60 -33.22
CA HIS A 632 -18.88 45.86 -32.50
C HIS A 632 -17.72 46.03 -31.49
N ARG A 633 -16.83 47.03 -31.61
CA ARG A 633 -16.88 48.48 -31.20
C ARG A 633 -16.41 48.72 -29.75
N SER A 634 -15.66 49.81 -29.51
CA SER A 634 -14.84 50.02 -28.30
C SER A 634 -14.96 51.39 -27.64
N THR A 635 -14.78 51.43 -26.31
CA THR A 635 -14.42 52.57 -25.41
C THR A 635 -14.13 52.00 -24.01
N SER A 636 -13.24 52.50 -23.14
CA SER A 636 -12.09 53.44 -23.26
C SER A 636 -11.34 53.49 -21.91
N ALA A 637 -10.00 53.63 -21.89
CA ALA A 637 -9.19 53.73 -20.66
C ALA A 637 -9.17 55.15 -20.04
N PRO A 638 -8.68 55.30 -18.78
CA PRO A 638 -7.29 55.77 -18.60
C PRO A 638 -6.49 55.11 -17.45
N THR A 639 -5.23 55.53 -17.26
CA THR A 639 -4.15 54.88 -16.49
C THR A 639 -3.78 55.58 -15.16
N ILE A 640 -3.22 54.85 -14.17
CA ILE A 640 -2.43 55.37 -13.01
C ILE A 640 -1.29 54.38 -12.66
N GLU A 641 -0.15 54.90 -12.16
CA GLU A 641 1.07 54.21 -11.61
C GLU A 641 1.53 54.92 -10.30
N PRO A 642 2.56 54.49 -9.52
CA PRO A 642 3.27 53.19 -9.41
C PRO A 642 2.92 52.56 -8.01
N PRO A 643 3.73 52.43 -6.91
CA PRO A 643 5.19 52.35 -6.62
C PRO A 643 5.65 50.96 -6.01
N PRO A 644 6.95 50.72 -5.69
CA PRO A 644 7.47 49.44 -5.17
C PRO A 644 7.93 49.44 -3.68
N THR A 645 8.18 48.24 -3.12
CA THR A 645 8.97 47.99 -1.89
C THR A 645 9.68 46.61 -1.92
N GLU A 646 10.55 46.34 -0.94
CA GLU A 646 11.58 45.28 -0.98
C GLU A 646 11.27 44.00 -0.14
N ARG A 647 12.17 43.02 -0.30
CA ARG A 647 12.40 41.77 0.48
C ARG A 647 12.30 41.95 2.02
N PRO A 648 12.03 40.90 2.83
CA PRO A 648 12.70 39.58 2.69
C PRO A 648 11.98 38.29 3.16
N ASP A 649 12.18 37.21 2.40
CA ASP A 649 12.07 35.85 2.94
C ASP A 649 13.34 35.44 3.69
N ARG A 650 13.21 35.21 5.00
CA ARG A 650 14.09 34.35 5.80
C ARG A 650 13.22 33.25 6.41
N PRO A 651 13.61 31.96 6.35
CA PRO A 651 12.85 30.90 6.99
C PRO A 651 12.88 31.05 8.52
N ILE A 652 11.72 31.05 9.15
CA ILE A 652 11.58 31.08 10.61
C ILE A 652 11.74 29.65 11.14
N HIS A 653 12.99 29.29 11.44
CA HIS A 653 13.47 28.05 12.07
C HIS A 653 13.22 26.73 11.33
N ALA A 654 14.29 25.94 11.18
CA ALA A 654 14.29 24.61 10.55
C ALA A 654 13.70 23.49 11.43
N ASN A 655 12.65 23.79 12.20
CA ASN A 655 11.83 22.82 12.97
C ASN A 655 10.50 23.44 13.44
N GLY A 656 9.92 24.39 12.69
CA GLY A 656 8.66 25.07 13.01
C GLY A 656 7.38 24.23 12.84
N SER A 657 7.46 22.92 13.08
CA SER A 657 6.44 21.92 12.74
C SER A 657 5.77 21.25 13.95
N GLN A 658 5.95 21.80 15.16
CA GLN A 658 5.28 21.31 16.37
C GLN A 658 4.58 22.44 17.12
N PRO A 659 3.38 22.21 17.69
CA PRO A 659 2.68 23.19 18.51
C PRO A 659 3.44 23.48 19.82
N VAL A 660 3.23 24.67 20.38
CA VAL A 660 3.75 25.05 21.70
C VAL A 660 2.87 24.42 22.78
N LEU A 661 3.44 23.50 23.57
CA LEU A 661 2.71 22.75 24.60
C LEU A 661 3.24 23.08 26.01
N TYR A 662 2.33 23.30 26.95
CA TYR A 662 2.63 23.89 28.26
C TYR A 662 2.50 22.84 29.39
N PRO A 663 3.60 22.48 30.08
CA PRO A 663 3.53 21.66 31.28
C PRO A 663 2.86 22.42 32.44
N ASN A 664 1.90 21.78 33.11
CA ASN A 664 1.40 22.13 34.45
C ASN A 664 0.97 23.59 34.66
N VAL A 665 0.18 24.15 33.74
CA VAL A 665 -0.46 25.46 33.87
C VAL A 665 -1.55 25.46 34.96
N SER A 666 -1.52 26.43 35.87
CA SER A 666 -2.63 26.74 36.79
C SER A 666 -3.58 27.79 36.21
N ALA A 667 -4.78 27.91 36.78
CA ALA A 667 -5.83 28.81 36.27
C ALA A 667 -5.41 30.28 36.23
N ASP A 668 -4.67 30.73 37.25
CA ASP A 668 -4.21 32.12 37.38
C ASP A 668 -3.07 32.46 36.39
N GLU A 669 -2.44 31.44 35.78
CA GLU A 669 -1.39 31.60 34.75
C GLU A 669 -1.96 31.66 33.33
N VAL A 670 -3.22 31.27 33.09
CA VAL A 670 -3.81 31.21 31.74
C VAL A 670 -3.83 32.59 31.06
N LEU A 671 -4.30 33.63 31.75
CA LEU A 671 -4.28 35.00 31.19
C LEU A 671 -2.86 35.55 31.01
N PRO A 672 -1.92 35.45 31.99
CA PRO A 672 -0.52 35.81 31.79
C PRO A 672 0.14 35.15 30.56
N LEU A 673 -0.12 33.86 30.31
CA LEU A 673 0.44 33.13 29.17
C LEU A 673 -0.19 33.56 27.83
N LEU A 674 -1.50 33.83 27.81
CA LEU A 674 -2.20 34.28 26.60
C LEU A 674 -2.06 35.78 26.32
N GLY A 675 -1.71 36.59 27.33
CA GLY A 675 -1.59 38.05 27.24
C GLY A 675 -0.80 38.57 26.03
N PRO A 676 0.41 38.06 25.73
CA PRO A 676 1.17 38.46 24.54
C PRO A 676 0.41 38.19 23.22
N HIS A 677 -0.22 37.02 23.12
CA HIS A 677 -1.00 36.62 21.93
C HIS A 677 -2.28 37.45 21.78
N ILE A 678 -2.94 37.79 22.89
CA ILE A 678 -4.08 38.72 22.94
C ILE A 678 -3.67 40.10 22.42
N GLN A 679 -2.55 40.67 22.88
CA GLN A 679 -2.07 41.98 22.39
C GLN A 679 -1.66 41.93 20.91
N GLN A 680 -1.00 40.84 20.47
CA GLN A 680 -0.61 40.64 19.07
C GLN A 680 -1.83 40.50 18.14
N HIS A 681 -2.91 39.87 18.59
CA HIS A 681 -4.17 39.78 17.83
C HIS A 681 -4.92 41.13 17.80
N LEU A 682 -5.03 41.82 18.94
CA LEU A 682 -5.67 43.15 19.03
C LEU A 682 -4.99 44.20 18.14
N ALA A 683 -3.69 44.07 17.88
CA ALA A 683 -2.95 44.95 16.99
C ALA A 683 -3.28 44.78 15.48
N ARG A 684 -4.06 43.75 15.09
CA ARG A 684 -4.30 43.37 13.68
C ARG A 684 -5.74 43.02 13.30
N ALA A 685 -6.63 42.76 14.26
CA ALA A 685 -7.98 42.26 13.99
C ALA A 685 -9.06 43.35 13.86
N ASN A 686 -9.99 43.19 12.91
CA ASN A 686 -11.15 44.06 12.75
C ASN A 686 -12.30 43.67 13.70
N VAL A 687 -12.15 44.01 14.99
CA VAL A 687 -13.08 43.70 16.09
C VAL A 687 -14.55 44.06 15.80
N ALA A 688 -14.80 45.06 14.94
CA ALA A 688 -16.15 45.55 14.65
C ALA A 688 -17.02 44.61 13.81
N LYS A 689 -16.44 43.70 13.00
CA LYS A 689 -17.20 42.78 12.15
C LYS A 689 -16.38 41.51 11.85
N PRO A 690 -16.49 40.44 12.68
CA PRO A 690 -15.84 39.17 12.38
C PRO A 690 -16.43 38.52 11.12
N THR A 691 -15.59 37.81 10.39
CA THR A 691 -15.93 37.04 9.19
C THR A 691 -16.23 35.58 9.55
N ILE A 692 -15.41 35.00 10.43
CA ILE A 692 -15.55 33.63 10.95
C ILE A 692 -15.87 33.67 12.45
N THR A 693 -16.86 32.89 12.89
CA THR A 693 -17.05 32.58 14.31
C THR A 693 -16.53 31.19 14.62
N VAL A 694 -15.51 31.08 15.48
CA VAL A 694 -15.07 29.80 16.04
C VAL A 694 -16.00 29.42 17.19
N ILE A 695 -16.49 28.18 17.20
CA ILE A 695 -17.41 27.60 18.18
C ILE A 695 -16.65 26.53 18.97
N THR A 696 -16.68 26.64 20.29
CA THR A 696 -16.05 25.69 21.22
C THR A 696 -16.96 25.39 22.41
N PRO A 697 -17.67 24.25 22.42
CA PRO A 697 -18.22 23.67 23.64
C PRO A 697 -17.09 23.31 24.62
N THR A 698 -17.30 23.48 25.92
CA THR A 698 -16.29 23.19 26.96
C THR A 698 -16.89 22.52 28.19
N PHE A 699 -16.17 21.55 28.78
CA PHE A 699 -16.59 20.82 29.98
C PHE A 699 -15.37 20.32 30.79
N ASN A 700 -15.11 20.95 31.93
CA ASN A 700 -13.98 20.66 32.84
C ASN A 700 -12.59 20.64 32.14
N THR A 701 -12.43 21.49 31.12
CA THR A 701 -11.21 21.58 30.29
C THR A 701 -10.01 22.03 31.13
N ALA A 702 -8.91 21.28 31.08
CA ALA A 702 -7.71 21.58 31.86
C ALA A 702 -7.08 22.95 31.47
N PRO A 703 -6.54 23.75 32.43
CA PRO A 703 -6.04 25.10 32.14
C PRO A 703 -4.96 25.16 31.03
N ARG A 704 -4.08 24.15 30.95
CA ARG A 704 -3.08 24.03 29.88
C ARG A 704 -3.71 23.95 28.49
N TRP A 705 -4.82 23.24 28.35
CA TRP A 705 -5.48 23.03 27.07
C TRP A 705 -6.18 24.30 26.59
N PHE A 706 -6.76 25.10 27.49
CA PHE A 706 -7.22 26.46 27.16
C PHE A 706 -6.09 27.38 26.67
N VAL A 707 -4.89 27.30 27.26
CA VAL A 707 -3.73 28.07 26.76
C VAL A 707 -3.32 27.58 25.38
N GLU A 708 -3.22 26.28 25.16
CA GLU A 708 -2.76 25.72 23.88
C GLU A 708 -3.78 26.00 22.75
N ALA A 709 -5.07 25.69 22.96
CA ALA A 709 -6.14 25.96 21.99
C ALA A 709 -6.30 27.47 21.74
N GLY A 710 -6.36 28.27 22.82
CA GLY A 710 -6.47 29.73 22.74
C GLY A 710 -5.27 30.39 22.05
N ALA A 711 -4.04 29.91 22.28
CA ALA A 711 -2.86 30.38 21.56
C ALA A 711 -2.89 29.96 20.09
N SER A 712 -3.33 28.75 19.75
CA SER A 712 -3.46 28.31 18.35
C SER A 712 -4.43 29.20 17.56
N LEU A 713 -5.51 29.68 18.21
CA LEU A 713 -6.49 30.60 17.63
C LEU A 713 -5.99 32.06 17.58
N LEU A 714 -5.39 32.57 18.67
CA LEU A 714 -4.84 33.93 18.73
C LEU A 714 -3.69 34.18 17.74
N ASN A 715 -2.95 33.13 17.39
CA ASN A 715 -1.85 33.19 16.41
C ASN A 715 -2.28 32.93 14.96
N GLN A 716 -3.55 32.61 14.66
CA GLN A 716 -4.04 32.40 13.28
C GLN A 716 -3.69 33.58 12.38
N SER A 717 -3.13 33.33 11.20
CA SER A 717 -2.78 34.36 10.21
C SER A 717 -3.99 35.24 9.85
N PHE A 718 -5.15 34.62 9.59
CA PHE A 718 -6.43 35.30 9.44
C PHE A 718 -6.87 35.92 10.77
N ALA A 719 -7.06 37.24 10.81
CA ALA A 719 -7.33 37.99 12.06
C ALA A 719 -8.82 38.27 12.32
N ASP A 720 -9.69 38.24 11.31
CA ASP A 720 -11.07 38.73 11.42
C ASP A 720 -12.03 37.63 11.91
N TRP A 721 -11.79 37.13 13.13
CA TRP A 721 -12.61 36.12 13.79
C TRP A 721 -13.15 36.54 15.16
N GLU A 722 -14.15 35.81 15.64
CA GLU A 722 -14.60 35.81 17.04
C GLU A 722 -14.68 34.37 17.58
N TRP A 723 -14.64 34.20 18.91
CA TRP A 723 -14.65 32.90 19.56
C TRP A 723 -15.83 32.81 20.53
N CYS A 724 -16.77 31.88 20.27
CA CYS A 724 -17.94 31.62 21.08
C CYS A 724 -17.73 30.33 21.89
N LEU A 725 -17.48 30.51 23.19
CA LEU A 725 -17.27 29.46 24.18
C LEU A 725 -18.55 29.21 24.98
N VAL A 726 -18.97 27.95 25.09
CA VAL A 726 -20.15 27.55 25.88
C VAL A 726 -19.80 26.43 26.85
N ASP A 727 -19.91 26.71 28.14
CA ASP A 727 -19.73 25.74 29.21
C ASP A 727 -20.97 24.84 29.35
N ASP A 728 -20.81 23.55 29.07
CA ASP A 728 -21.85 22.52 29.27
C ASP A 728 -21.93 22.08 30.75
N GLY A 729 -21.94 23.06 31.66
CA GLY A 729 -22.10 22.83 33.10
C GLY A 729 -20.91 22.15 33.78
N SER A 730 -19.68 22.63 33.53
CA SER A 730 -18.47 22.23 34.26
C SER A 730 -18.69 22.25 35.77
N GLN A 731 -18.10 21.29 36.47
CA GLN A 731 -18.10 21.21 37.94
C GLN A 731 -16.85 21.87 38.53
N ASP A 732 -15.77 21.93 37.77
CA ASP A 732 -14.58 22.70 38.12
C ASP A 732 -14.84 24.22 38.11
N LEU A 733 -14.51 24.87 39.23
CA LEU A 733 -14.61 26.32 39.38
C LEU A 733 -13.46 27.06 38.68
N GLN A 734 -12.32 26.42 38.45
CA GLN A 734 -11.19 27.03 37.76
C GLN A 734 -11.49 27.21 36.26
N THR A 735 -12.06 26.18 35.61
CA THR A 735 -12.62 26.24 34.25
C THR A 735 -13.52 27.46 34.06
N LYS A 736 -14.48 27.69 34.98
CA LYS A 736 -15.40 28.83 34.92
C LYS A 736 -14.69 30.19 35.06
N ARG A 737 -13.75 30.30 36.02
CA ARG A 737 -12.93 31.51 36.18
C ARG A 737 -12.08 31.82 34.95
N ILE A 738 -11.50 30.80 34.32
CA ILE A 738 -10.71 30.95 33.09
C ILE A 738 -11.59 31.52 31.97
N LEU A 739 -12.80 30.97 31.79
CA LEU A 739 -13.75 31.45 30.79
C LEU A 739 -14.19 32.91 31.06
N GLU A 740 -14.62 33.21 32.29
CA GLU A 740 -14.96 34.59 32.71
C GLU A 740 -13.80 35.58 32.50
N SER A 741 -12.56 35.13 32.72
CA SER A 741 -11.34 35.92 32.53
C SER A 741 -11.00 36.14 31.06
N LEU A 742 -11.15 35.11 30.21
CA LEU A 742 -10.93 35.20 28.76
C LEU A 742 -11.90 36.19 28.09
N ALA A 743 -13.19 36.15 28.46
CA ALA A 743 -14.19 37.07 27.94
C ALA A 743 -13.99 38.53 28.40
N GLN A 744 -13.35 38.74 29.55
CA GLN A 744 -12.94 40.09 29.99
C GLN A 744 -11.66 40.58 29.30
N ALA A 745 -10.77 39.67 28.92
CA ALA A 745 -9.47 40.01 28.32
C ALA A 745 -9.53 40.30 26.80
N HIS A 746 -10.58 39.89 26.09
CA HIS A 746 -10.66 40.08 24.64
C HIS A 746 -12.09 40.35 24.14
N PRO A 747 -12.36 41.45 23.40
CA PRO A 747 -13.70 41.88 22.99
C PRO A 747 -14.37 40.96 21.96
N ASN A 748 -13.61 40.07 21.32
CA ASN A 748 -14.10 39.05 20.39
C ASN A 748 -14.12 37.62 21.00
N ILE A 749 -13.90 37.46 22.31
CA ILE A 749 -14.16 36.21 23.02
C ILE A 749 -15.48 36.34 23.80
N HIS A 750 -16.44 35.48 23.48
CA HIS A 750 -17.79 35.49 24.06
C HIS A 750 -18.01 34.19 24.81
N VAL A 751 -18.28 34.28 26.11
CA VAL A 751 -18.52 33.14 26.99
C VAL A 751 -19.97 33.09 27.45
N LYS A 752 -20.54 31.90 27.45
CA LYS A 752 -21.83 31.59 28.08
C LYS A 752 -21.67 30.41 29.04
N LEU A 753 -22.02 30.62 30.31
CA LEU A 753 -22.12 29.53 31.28
C LEU A 753 -23.53 28.94 31.21
N SER A 754 -23.65 27.64 30.91
CA SER A 754 -24.93 26.92 30.81
C SER A 754 -25.01 25.78 31.83
N SER A 755 -26.17 25.15 31.92
CA SER A 755 -26.36 23.90 32.66
C SER A 755 -26.09 22.71 31.74
N SER A 756 -25.43 21.66 32.22
CA SER A 756 -25.11 20.48 31.39
C SER A 756 -26.35 19.89 30.72
N LYS A 757 -26.31 19.82 29.38
CA LYS A 757 -27.36 19.32 28.48
C LYS A 757 -26.80 18.43 27.36
N GLY A 758 -25.48 18.31 27.23
CA GLY A 758 -24.80 17.56 26.19
C GLY A 758 -24.19 18.45 25.10
N ILE A 759 -23.15 17.94 24.43
CA ILE A 759 -22.32 18.69 23.49
C ILE A 759 -23.12 19.30 22.33
N SER A 760 -24.13 18.59 21.79
CA SER A 760 -25.03 19.13 20.76
C SER A 760 -25.86 20.32 21.27
N ALA A 761 -26.24 20.33 22.54
CA ALA A 761 -26.97 21.44 23.14
C ALA A 761 -26.05 22.65 23.34
N ALA A 762 -24.83 22.44 23.85
CA ALA A 762 -23.84 23.50 24.01
C ALA A 762 -23.40 24.11 22.66
N ALA A 763 -23.16 23.28 21.63
CA ALA A 763 -22.84 23.73 20.27
C ALA A 763 -24.01 24.50 19.62
N ASN A 764 -25.25 24.09 19.88
CA ASN A 764 -26.44 24.83 19.46
C ASN A 764 -26.62 26.17 20.18
N GLU A 765 -26.33 26.22 21.48
CA GLU A 765 -26.31 27.48 22.25
C GLU A 765 -25.17 28.42 21.82
N ALA A 766 -24.06 27.87 21.31
CA ALA A 766 -22.97 28.64 20.72
C ALA A 766 -23.33 29.17 19.32
N LEU A 767 -24.02 28.37 18.49
CA LEU A 767 -24.55 28.80 17.18
C LEU A 767 -25.43 30.05 17.30
N GLU A 768 -26.21 30.16 18.39
CA GLU A 768 -27.06 31.33 18.69
C GLU A 768 -26.29 32.60 19.08
N MET A 769 -25.00 32.49 19.44
CA MET A 769 -24.13 33.62 19.76
C MET A 769 -23.41 34.19 18.52
N THR A 770 -23.43 33.48 17.38
CA THR A 770 -22.52 33.75 16.25
C THR A 770 -22.93 34.95 15.39
N ARG A 771 -21.97 35.87 15.17
CA ARG A 771 -22.15 37.12 14.42
C ARG A 771 -21.50 37.06 13.02
N GLY A 772 -20.47 36.23 12.83
CA GLY A 772 -19.77 36.01 11.56
C GLY A 772 -20.65 35.49 10.40
N GLU A 773 -20.12 35.53 9.18
CA GLU A 773 -20.79 34.94 8.00
C GLU A 773 -20.61 33.41 7.97
N PHE A 774 -19.44 32.94 8.40
CA PHE A 774 -19.09 31.53 8.48
C PHE A 774 -18.91 31.12 9.95
N VAL A 775 -19.17 29.86 10.26
CA VAL A 775 -18.84 29.24 11.54
C VAL A 775 -17.80 28.15 11.35
N CYS A 776 -16.98 27.95 12.37
CA CYS A 776 -15.85 27.02 12.41
C CYS A 776 -15.92 26.25 13.74
N PHE A 777 -15.71 24.94 13.75
CA PHE A 777 -15.69 24.15 14.99
C PHE A 777 -14.26 23.85 15.46
N LEU A 778 -14.01 24.07 16.75
CA LEU A 778 -12.74 23.76 17.42
C LEU A 778 -13.04 23.19 18.80
N ASP A 779 -12.62 21.96 19.06
CA ASP A 779 -12.78 21.32 20.37
C ASP A 779 -11.82 21.95 21.39
N HIS A 780 -12.22 21.92 22.66
CA HIS A 780 -11.63 22.75 23.72
C HIS A 780 -10.17 22.40 24.09
N ASP A 781 -9.67 21.25 23.65
CA ASP A 781 -8.31 20.76 23.84
C ASP A 781 -7.52 20.56 22.53
N ASP A 782 -8.13 20.82 21.37
CA ASP A 782 -7.48 20.66 20.06
C ASP A 782 -6.80 21.95 19.58
N LEU A 783 -5.97 21.82 18.52
CA LEU A 783 -5.13 22.90 18.02
C LEU A 783 -5.29 23.11 16.51
N LEU A 784 -5.29 24.37 16.10
CA LEU A 784 -5.27 24.78 14.70
C LEU A 784 -3.85 25.04 14.20
N ALA A 785 -3.53 24.64 12.98
CA ALA A 785 -2.31 25.08 12.29
C ALA A 785 -2.35 26.59 12.00
N PRO A 786 -1.23 27.34 11.94
CA PRO A 786 -1.26 28.81 11.92
C PRO A 786 -1.96 29.45 10.70
N GLU A 787 -2.10 28.75 9.57
CA GLU A 787 -2.86 29.22 8.40
C GLU A 787 -4.24 28.56 8.24
N ALA A 788 -4.75 27.85 9.26
CA ALA A 788 -6.00 27.12 9.17
C ALA A 788 -7.17 28.02 8.77
N LEU A 789 -7.47 29.06 9.55
CA LEU A 789 -8.60 29.95 9.25
C LEU A 789 -8.46 30.70 7.91
N GLN A 790 -7.23 30.98 7.46
CA GLN A 790 -7.00 31.58 6.15
C GLN A 790 -7.33 30.58 5.02
N ALA A 791 -6.76 29.38 5.07
CA ALA A 791 -6.96 28.37 4.03
C ALA A 791 -8.42 27.90 3.93
N MET A 792 -9.14 27.84 5.07
CA MET A 792 -10.58 27.57 5.07
C MET A 792 -11.37 28.74 4.47
N TYR A 793 -10.99 29.99 4.76
CA TYR A 793 -11.61 31.17 4.16
C TYR A 793 -11.38 31.25 2.65
N ASP A 794 -10.19 30.92 2.16
CA ASP A 794 -9.83 30.99 0.75
C ASP A 794 -10.75 30.10 -0.11
N GLU A 795 -11.08 28.89 0.34
CA GLU A 795 -12.05 28.00 -0.31
C GLU A 795 -13.50 28.46 -0.13
N LEU A 796 -13.90 28.92 1.06
CA LEU A 796 -15.23 29.50 1.28
C LEU A 796 -15.47 30.74 0.37
N SER A 797 -14.42 31.52 0.11
CA SER A 797 -14.47 32.72 -0.76
C SER A 797 -14.63 32.38 -2.25
N GLN A 798 -14.16 31.19 -2.68
CA GLN A 798 -14.44 30.62 -4.01
C GLN A 798 -15.89 30.12 -4.13
N GLY A 799 -16.65 30.14 -3.03
CA GLY A 799 -18.08 29.91 -2.97
C GLY A 799 -18.48 28.54 -2.44
N PHE A 800 -17.57 27.75 -1.89
CA PHE A 800 -17.96 26.56 -1.13
C PHE A 800 -18.85 26.98 0.06
N ASP A 801 -19.92 26.24 0.30
CA ASP A 801 -20.85 26.47 1.41
C ASP A 801 -20.34 25.83 2.72
N VAL A 802 -19.49 24.81 2.57
CA VAL A 802 -18.88 23.98 3.60
C VAL A 802 -17.47 23.62 3.14
N VAL A 803 -16.48 23.63 4.03
CA VAL A 803 -15.10 23.22 3.76
C VAL A 803 -14.59 22.38 4.93
N TYR A 804 -13.83 21.32 4.65
CA TYR A 804 -13.07 20.56 5.65
C TYR A 804 -11.59 20.44 5.27
N SER A 805 -10.72 20.12 6.23
CA SER A 805 -9.28 19.90 6.02
C SER A 805 -8.83 18.46 6.28
N ASP A 806 -7.63 18.10 5.86
CA ASP A 806 -6.89 16.97 6.46
C ASP A 806 -6.59 17.26 7.95
N GLU A 807 -6.29 16.21 8.70
CA GLU A 807 -6.00 16.25 10.14
C GLU A 807 -4.81 15.34 10.49
N ASP A 808 -4.20 15.55 11.64
CA ASP A 808 -3.39 14.54 12.32
C ASP A 808 -3.78 14.44 13.80
N LYS A 809 -3.10 13.59 14.57
CA LYS A 809 -3.35 13.41 16.00
C LYS A 809 -2.16 13.81 16.87
N LEU A 810 -2.40 14.68 17.84
CA LEU A 810 -1.45 15.02 18.88
C LEU A 810 -1.45 13.95 20.00
N ASP A 811 -0.32 13.27 20.16
CA ASP A 811 -0.02 12.44 21.33
C ASP A 811 0.40 13.35 22.50
N ASP A 812 -0.50 13.61 23.44
CA ASP A 812 -0.28 14.52 24.59
C ASP A 812 0.85 14.04 25.52
N ASN A 813 1.08 12.71 25.58
CA ASN A 813 2.15 12.12 26.39
C ASN A 813 3.52 12.28 25.74
N ARG A 814 3.62 12.04 24.42
CA ARG A 814 4.88 12.13 23.66
C ARG A 814 5.19 13.51 23.13
N ARG A 815 4.19 14.40 23.06
CA ARG A 815 4.26 15.73 22.45
C ARG A 815 4.61 15.68 20.95
N LEU A 816 4.08 14.68 20.26
CA LEU A 816 4.31 14.45 18.84
C LEU A 816 3.00 14.45 18.06
N LEU A 817 3.03 15.02 16.87
CA LEU A 817 2.01 14.80 15.85
C LEU A 817 2.19 13.40 15.25
N THR A 818 1.10 12.67 15.07
CA THR A 818 1.05 11.24 14.73
C THR A 818 -0.19 10.92 13.90
N GLU A 819 -0.21 9.78 13.20
CA GLU A 819 -1.40 9.31 12.44
C GLU A 819 -2.02 10.38 11.50
N PRO A 820 -1.25 10.95 10.55
CA PRO A 820 -1.81 11.91 9.60
C PRO A 820 -2.87 11.25 8.70
N PHE A 821 -4.04 11.88 8.63
CA PHE A 821 -5.19 11.40 7.87
C PHE A 821 -5.47 12.30 6.66
N PHE A 822 -5.01 11.82 5.52
CA PHE A 822 -5.14 12.44 4.21
C PHE A 822 -6.44 11.99 3.53
N LYS A 823 -7.49 12.81 3.70
CA LYS A 823 -8.87 12.55 3.31
C LYS A 823 -9.05 12.72 1.79
N PRO A 824 -10.04 12.04 1.17
CA PRO A 824 -10.48 12.36 -0.18
C PRO A 824 -11.29 13.66 -0.21
N ASP A 825 -11.51 14.21 -1.40
CA ASP A 825 -12.57 15.18 -1.67
C ASP A 825 -13.97 14.55 -1.44
N TRP A 826 -15.03 15.37 -1.38
CA TRP A 826 -16.33 14.95 -0.86
C TRP A 826 -16.92 13.73 -1.58
N SER A 827 -16.91 12.63 -0.83
CA SER A 827 -17.35 11.28 -1.19
C SER A 827 -18.53 10.91 -0.28
N PRO A 828 -19.79 11.21 -0.66
CA PRO A 828 -20.95 11.01 0.20
C PRO A 828 -21.28 9.52 0.43
N GLU A 829 -20.97 8.62 -0.50
CA GLU A 829 -21.15 7.18 -0.24
C GLU A 829 -20.10 6.66 0.74
N TYR A 830 -18.84 7.10 0.61
CA TYR A 830 -17.82 6.75 1.60
C TYR A 830 -18.18 7.25 3.00
N PHE A 831 -18.77 8.45 3.09
CA PHE A 831 -19.17 9.03 4.36
C PHE A 831 -20.26 8.19 5.06
N ARG A 832 -21.21 7.62 4.31
CA ARG A 832 -22.20 6.67 4.87
C ARG A 832 -21.56 5.40 5.45
N GLY A 833 -20.40 5.00 4.93
CA GLY A 833 -19.64 3.86 5.44
C GLY A 833 -18.67 4.20 6.59
N ALA A 834 -18.02 5.36 6.55
CA ALA A 834 -17.03 5.81 7.52
C ALA A 834 -17.03 7.33 7.67
N MET A 835 -17.13 7.82 8.90
CA MET A 835 -16.95 9.24 9.23
C MET A 835 -15.49 9.65 9.02
N TYR A 836 -15.17 10.29 7.89
CA TYR A 836 -13.85 10.90 7.61
C TYR A 836 -13.85 12.43 7.66
N VAL A 837 -15.02 13.07 7.56
CA VAL A 837 -15.22 14.48 7.88
C VAL A 837 -15.67 14.59 9.34
N GLY A 838 -14.83 15.22 10.16
CA GLY A 838 -15.15 15.65 11.52
C GLY A 838 -14.60 17.06 11.72
N HIS A 839 -13.30 17.17 11.99
CA HIS A 839 -12.58 18.42 12.17
C HIS A 839 -11.49 18.57 11.08
N LEU A 840 -10.93 19.75 10.80
CA LEU A 840 -11.54 21.07 10.97
C LEU A 840 -12.73 21.19 10.02
N LEU A 841 -13.86 21.72 10.50
CA LEU A 841 -15.06 21.97 9.69
C LEU A 841 -15.46 23.44 9.75
N CYS A 842 -15.57 24.07 8.60
CA CYS A 842 -16.09 25.43 8.44
C CYS A 842 -17.28 25.44 7.46
N LEU A 843 -18.30 26.26 7.71
CA LEU A 843 -19.46 26.38 6.83
C LEU A 843 -20.20 27.70 7.00
N ARG A 844 -21.10 28.05 6.08
CA ARG A 844 -21.94 29.26 6.22
C ARG A 844 -22.81 29.17 7.48
N ARG A 845 -22.86 30.25 8.27
CA ARG A 845 -23.65 30.33 9.51
C ARG A 845 -25.12 30.04 9.27
N ASP A 846 -25.71 30.55 8.18
CA ASP A 846 -27.14 30.37 7.88
C ASP A 846 -27.50 28.92 7.57
N LEU A 847 -26.56 28.14 7.04
CA LEU A 847 -26.66 26.69 6.87
C LEU A 847 -26.55 25.99 8.24
N ALA A 848 -25.54 26.32 9.05
CA ALA A 848 -25.35 25.74 10.38
C ALA A 848 -26.55 26.00 11.33
N CYS A 849 -27.02 27.25 11.42
CA CYS A 849 -28.18 27.64 12.22
C CYS A 849 -29.52 27.07 11.70
N ARG A 850 -29.58 26.65 10.43
CA ARG A 850 -30.74 25.98 9.82
C ARG A 850 -30.73 24.46 10.04
N VAL A 851 -29.56 23.83 10.01
CA VAL A 851 -29.40 22.39 10.24
C VAL A 851 -29.43 22.07 11.74
N ARG A 852 -28.57 22.72 12.53
CA ARG A 852 -28.37 22.51 13.98
C ARG A 852 -27.97 21.07 14.37
N PHE A 853 -27.33 20.90 15.52
CA PHE A 853 -26.99 19.57 16.05
C PHE A 853 -28.24 18.90 16.67
N ASP A 854 -28.37 17.57 16.54
CA ASP A 854 -29.46 16.81 17.16
C ASP A 854 -28.95 16.13 18.44
N THR A 855 -29.49 16.54 19.59
CA THR A 855 -29.14 16.02 20.92
C THR A 855 -29.47 14.53 21.11
N ASN A 856 -30.19 13.90 20.18
CA ASN A 856 -30.39 12.46 20.15
C ASN A 856 -29.16 11.66 19.69
N PHE A 857 -28.04 12.33 19.38
CA PHE A 857 -26.83 11.76 18.79
C PHE A 857 -25.50 12.25 19.43
N ASP A 858 -25.54 12.77 20.66
CA ASP A 858 -24.32 13.10 21.41
C ASP A 858 -23.34 11.91 21.49
N GLY A 859 -22.06 12.19 21.23
CA GLY A 859 -21.00 11.20 21.05
C GLY A 859 -20.76 10.78 19.59
N VAL A 860 -21.65 11.16 18.66
CA VAL A 860 -21.48 11.04 17.19
C VAL A 860 -22.02 12.28 16.45
N GLN A 861 -22.21 13.40 17.16
CA GLN A 861 -23.01 14.53 16.73
C GLN A 861 -22.58 15.13 15.39
N ASP A 862 -21.26 15.19 15.13
CA ASP A 862 -20.69 15.78 13.91
C ASP A 862 -20.94 14.88 12.69
N PHE A 863 -21.01 13.56 12.89
CA PHE A 863 -21.38 12.64 11.83
C PHE A 863 -22.83 12.85 11.39
N GLU A 864 -23.76 12.92 12.35
CA GLU A 864 -25.19 13.11 12.06
C GLU A 864 -25.47 14.51 11.51
N PHE A 865 -24.81 15.53 12.07
CA PHE A 865 -24.85 16.90 11.56
C PHE A 865 -24.34 16.98 10.11
N MET A 866 -23.17 16.42 9.81
CA MET A 866 -22.59 16.47 8.47
C MET A 866 -23.38 15.62 7.45
N LEU A 867 -24.01 14.50 7.88
CA LEU A 867 -24.99 13.78 7.07
C LEU A 867 -26.16 14.69 6.68
N ARG A 868 -26.73 15.46 7.63
CA ARG A 868 -27.80 16.43 7.34
C ARG A 868 -27.33 17.66 6.56
N VAL A 869 -26.07 18.09 6.70
CA VAL A 869 -25.48 19.12 5.83
C VAL A 869 -25.41 18.61 4.38
N GLY A 870 -24.95 17.38 4.17
CA GLY A 870 -24.93 16.73 2.85
C GLY A 870 -26.32 16.56 2.22
N GLU A 871 -27.39 16.43 3.03
CA GLU A 871 -28.78 16.39 2.55
C GLU A 871 -29.27 17.74 1.96
N THR A 872 -28.57 18.86 2.20
CA THR A 872 -29.02 20.20 1.75
C THR A 872 -28.63 20.59 0.33
N GLY A 873 -27.75 19.83 -0.33
CA GLY A 873 -27.18 20.20 -1.63
C GLY A 873 -26.11 21.31 -1.57
N ALA A 874 -25.58 21.60 -0.38
CA ALA A 874 -24.46 22.51 -0.17
C ALA A 874 -23.21 22.09 -0.97
N ARG A 875 -22.45 23.06 -1.50
CA ARG A 875 -21.15 22.81 -2.13
C ARG A 875 -20.11 22.57 -1.06
N ILE A 876 -19.64 21.33 -0.94
CA ILE A 876 -18.64 20.91 0.04
C ILE A 876 -17.26 20.87 -0.64
N GLY A 877 -16.33 21.68 -0.12
CA GLY A 877 -14.93 21.76 -0.54
C GLY A 877 -13.99 21.06 0.44
N HIS A 878 -12.74 20.86 0.03
CA HIS A 878 -11.73 20.15 0.79
C HIS A 878 -10.37 20.83 0.63
N VAL A 879 -9.68 21.07 1.75
CA VAL A 879 -8.30 21.56 1.80
C VAL A 879 -7.35 20.40 2.11
N PRO A 880 -6.59 19.88 1.13
CA PRO A 880 -5.66 18.76 1.31
C PRO A 880 -4.34 19.21 1.98
N ARG A 881 -4.47 19.76 3.18
CA ARG A 881 -3.42 20.19 4.11
C ARG A 881 -3.87 19.80 5.51
N ILE A 882 -2.95 19.30 6.33
CA ILE A 882 -3.21 19.14 7.77
C ILE A 882 -3.33 20.53 8.37
N LEU A 883 -4.54 20.87 8.85
CA LEU A 883 -4.84 22.15 9.49
C LEU A 883 -5.41 22.00 10.91
N TYR A 884 -5.58 20.76 11.36
CA TYR A 884 -6.16 20.38 12.64
C TYR A 884 -5.32 19.29 13.31
N HIS A 885 -5.06 19.44 14.60
CA HIS A 885 -4.28 18.49 15.41
C HIS A 885 -5.17 17.95 16.55
N TRP A 886 -5.72 16.76 16.36
CA TRP A 886 -6.71 16.14 17.24
C TRP A 886 -6.05 15.43 18.43
N ARG A 887 -6.38 15.80 19.66
CA ARG A 887 -5.68 15.31 20.85
C ARG A 887 -6.13 13.92 21.28
N LYS A 888 -5.14 13.05 21.51
CA LYS A 888 -5.33 11.76 22.18
C LYS A 888 -5.44 11.95 23.69
N THR A 889 -6.67 12.17 24.17
CA THR A 889 -6.99 12.21 25.60
C THR A 889 -7.56 10.87 26.10
N PRO A 890 -7.29 10.46 27.37
CA PRO A 890 -7.75 9.19 27.91
C PRO A 890 -9.27 8.99 27.83
N GLY A 891 -9.71 7.92 27.17
CA GLY A 891 -11.13 7.62 26.92
C GLY A 891 -11.74 8.33 25.71
N SER A 892 -10.93 9.04 24.90
CA SER A 892 -11.35 9.57 23.60
C SER A 892 -11.34 8.47 22.52
N ILE A 893 -12.18 8.65 21.49
CA ILE A 893 -12.13 7.79 20.29
C ILE A 893 -10.81 8.00 19.52
N ALA A 894 -10.16 9.17 19.68
CA ALA A 894 -8.82 9.45 19.16
C ALA A 894 -7.75 8.48 19.68
N GLU A 895 -7.86 8.09 20.96
CA GLU A 895 -6.94 7.18 21.67
C GLU A 895 -7.23 5.72 21.32
N THR A 896 -8.50 5.28 21.35
CA THR A 896 -8.87 3.89 21.04
C THR A 896 -10.34 3.78 20.61
N SER A 897 -10.59 3.19 19.43
CA SER A 897 -11.93 2.96 18.86
C SER A 897 -12.89 2.16 19.74
N ALA A 898 -12.38 1.39 20.71
CA ALA A 898 -13.19 0.64 21.67
C ALA A 898 -13.69 1.49 22.87
N ALA A 899 -13.21 2.73 23.04
CA ALA A 899 -13.46 3.54 24.24
C ALA A 899 -14.95 3.89 24.47
N LYS A 900 -15.76 4.00 23.40
CA LYS A 900 -17.18 4.37 23.47
C LYS A 900 -18.06 3.40 22.67
N PRO A 901 -18.39 2.20 23.18
CA PRO A 901 -19.20 1.20 22.44
C PRO A 901 -20.57 1.70 21.98
N GLN A 902 -21.17 2.66 22.72
CA GLN A 902 -22.43 3.30 22.34
C GLN A 902 -22.32 4.11 21.04
N ALA A 903 -21.14 4.64 20.69
CA ALA A 903 -20.93 5.42 19.48
C ALA A 903 -21.18 4.59 18.21
N ALA A 904 -20.85 3.29 18.19
CA ALA A 904 -21.14 2.42 17.04
C ALA A 904 -22.65 2.27 16.79
N VAL A 905 -23.44 2.15 17.86
CA VAL A 905 -24.91 2.07 17.78
C VAL A 905 -25.52 3.40 17.32
N LEU A 906 -24.97 4.53 17.79
CA LEU A 906 -25.41 5.85 17.36
C LEU A 906 -24.99 6.18 15.92
N GLN A 907 -23.83 5.73 15.45
CA GLN A 907 -23.39 5.79 14.05
C GLN A 907 -24.36 5.02 13.14
N GLU A 908 -24.71 3.78 13.50
CA GLU A 908 -25.68 2.98 12.75
C GLU A 908 -27.07 3.64 12.72
N LYS A 909 -27.53 4.18 13.86
CA LYS A 909 -28.78 4.95 13.97
C LYS A 909 -28.76 6.22 13.10
N ALA A 910 -27.63 6.96 13.07
CA ALA A 910 -27.48 8.21 12.33
C ALA A 910 -27.55 7.98 10.81
N VAL A 911 -26.81 6.98 10.29
CA VAL A 911 -26.85 6.66 8.87
C VAL A 911 -28.21 6.05 8.47
N ASN A 912 -28.84 5.24 9.33
CA ASN A 912 -30.20 4.77 9.05
C ASN A 912 -31.25 5.90 9.04
N ALA A 913 -31.09 6.94 9.86
CA ALA A 913 -31.92 8.14 9.79
C ALA A 913 -31.66 8.94 8.49
N HIS A 914 -30.40 9.12 8.11
CA HIS A 914 -30.02 9.73 6.83
C HIS A 914 -30.63 8.98 5.63
N LEU A 915 -30.43 7.66 5.53
CA LEU A 915 -30.98 6.81 4.46
C LEU A 915 -32.50 6.94 4.32
N GLN A 916 -33.22 7.08 5.44
CA GLN A 916 -34.66 7.35 5.44
C GLN A 916 -34.98 8.75 4.90
N ARG A 917 -34.27 9.80 5.33
CA ARG A 917 -34.46 11.19 4.85
C ARG A 917 -34.18 11.33 3.36
N VAL A 918 -33.12 10.69 2.84
CA VAL A 918 -32.81 10.66 1.39
C VAL A 918 -33.59 9.59 0.59
N ASN A 919 -34.51 8.87 1.23
CA ASN A 919 -35.34 7.82 0.61
C ASN A 919 -34.56 6.70 -0.10
N LEU A 920 -33.36 6.35 0.40
CA LEU A 920 -32.57 5.25 -0.14
C LEU A 920 -33.05 3.89 0.43
N PRO A 921 -33.32 2.88 -0.41
CA PRO A 921 -33.89 1.60 0.01
C PRO A 921 -32.83 0.65 0.59
N ALA A 922 -32.15 1.07 1.66
CA ALA A 922 -31.12 0.29 2.34
C ALA A 922 -31.22 0.43 3.87
N GLU A 923 -30.35 -0.32 4.56
CA GLU A 923 -30.05 -0.22 5.99
C GLU A 923 -28.54 -0.12 6.16
N ALA A 924 -28.08 0.78 7.02
CA ALA A 924 -26.71 0.71 7.53
C ALA A 924 -26.65 -0.35 8.63
N ARG A 925 -25.58 -1.15 8.65
CA ARG A 925 -25.32 -2.15 9.69
C ARG A 925 -23.83 -2.16 10.03
N ALA A 926 -23.47 -2.52 11.25
CA ALA A 926 -22.07 -2.71 11.67
C ALA A 926 -21.26 -3.55 10.64
N GLY A 927 -20.10 -3.02 10.23
CA GLY A 927 -19.19 -3.63 9.27
C GLY A 927 -18.20 -4.62 9.90
N SER A 928 -17.17 -4.99 9.13
CA SER A 928 -16.10 -5.91 9.54
C SER A 928 -15.04 -5.30 10.47
N ALA A 929 -15.07 -3.98 10.70
CA ALA A 929 -14.15 -3.26 11.57
C ALA A 929 -14.90 -2.18 12.39
N PRO A 930 -14.37 -1.74 13.55
CA PRO A 930 -14.97 -0.67 14.35
C PRO A 930 -15.15 0.63 13.55
N HIS A 931 -16.27 1.32 13.76
CA HIS A 931 -16.64 2.55 13.04
C HIS A 931 -16.63 2.42 11.51
N ARG A 932 -16.94 1.22 11.01
CA ARG A 932 -17.34 0.97 9.61
C ARG A 932 -18.78 0.51 9.58
N LEU A 933 -19.54 1.03 8.63
CA LEU A 933 -20.90 0.60 8.34
C LEU A 933 -20.94 -0.02 6.94
N ARG A 934 -21.60 -1.18 6.85
CA ARG A 934 -21.99 -1.79 5.58
C ARG A 934 -23.39 -1.30 5.23
N ILE A 935 -23.53 -0.73 4.04
CA ILE A 935 -24.85 -0.47 3.46
C ILE A 935 -25.39 -1.78 2.86
N VAL A 936 -26.56 -2.19 3.36
CA VAL A 936 -27.25 -3.42 2.96
C VAL A 936 -28.56 -3.03 2.25
N PRO A 937 -28.70 -3.30 0.94
CA PRO A 937 -29.94 -3.05 0.22
C PRO A 937 -31.13 -3.80 0.85
N LYS A 938 -32.29 -3.16 0.93
CA LYS A 938 -33.54 -3.79 1.38
C LYS A 938 -34.08 -4.73 0.31
N PRO A 939 -34.83 -5.79 0.68
CA PRO A 939 -35.45 -6.70 -0.28
C PRO A 939 -36.28 -5.95 -1.32
N ARG A 940 -35.92 -6.10 -2.60
CA ARG A 940 -36.46 -5.28 -3.69
C ARG A 940 -37.81 -5.84 -4.15
N SER A 941 -38.85 -4.99 -4.22
CA SER A 941 -40.23 -5.38 -4.54
C SER A 941 -40.48 -5.69 -6.02
N SER A 942 -39.57 -5.25 -6.90
CA SER A 942 -39.54 -5.60 -8.32
C SER A 942 -38.10 -5.78 -8.77
N SER A 943 -37.86 -6.68 -9.72
CA SER A 943 -36.53 -6.93 -10.30
C SER A 943 -36.52 -6.44 -11.74
N PRO A 944 -35.99 -5.24 -12.06
CA PRO A 944 -35.78 -4.81 -13.44
C PRO A 944 -34.82 -5.77 -14.15
N LYS A 945 -35.00 -5.95 -15.46
CA LYS A 945 -34.18 -6.88 -16.25
C LYS A 945 -32.74 -6.33 -16.37
N ILE A 946 -31.77 -7.16 -16.01
CA ILE A 946 -30.33 -6.88 -16.19
C ILE A 946 -29.82 -7.65 -17.40
N SER A 947 -29.08 -7.00 -18.29
CA SER A 947 -28.39 -7.68 -19.41
C SER A 947 -26.91 -7.79 -19.12
N ILE A 948 -26.44 -9.00 -18.82
CA ILE A 948 -25.03 -9.31 -18.58
C ILE A 948 -24.38 -9.57 -19.95
N ILE A 949 -23.33 -8.82 -20.26
CA ILE A 949 -22.65 -8.82 -21.55
C ILE A 949 -21.25 -9.37 -21.37
N VAL A 950 -20.94 -10.46 -22.09
CA VAL A 950 -19.66 -11.17 -21.99
C VAL A 950 -19.02 -11.35 -23.38
N PRO A 951 -18.03 -10.54 -23.75
CA PRO A 951 -17.20 -10.79 -24.93
C PRO A 951 -16.35 -12.06 -24.75
N THR A 952 -16.23 -12.90 -25.78
CA THR A 952 -15.47 -14.15 -25.68
C THR A 952 -14.94 -14.63 -27.04
N ARG A 953 -13.81 -15.36 -27.00
CA ARG A 953 -13.23 -16.09 -28.13
C ARG A 953 -12.40 -17.28 -27.61
N ASP A 954 -12.58 -18.45 -28.21
CA ASP A 954 -11.68 -19.63 -28.18
C ASP A 954 -11.10 -20.03 -26.79
N SER A 955 -11.82 -19.72 -25.71
CA SER A 955 -11.35 -19.84 -24.31
C SER A 955 -12.28 -20.74 -23.49
N PRO A 956 -12.35 -22.06 -23.77
CA PRO A 956 -13.36 -22.94 -23.19
C PRO A 956 -13.31 -23.05 -21.67
N ASP A 957 -12.13 -23.19 -21.07
CA ASP A 957 -12.01 -23.38 -19.61
C ASP A 957 -12.40 -22.15 -18.81
N LEU A 958 -12.02 -20.96 -19.27
CA LEU A 958 -12.38 -19.68 -18.65
C LEU A 958 -13.88 -19.41 -18.80
N LEU A 959 -14.40 -19.56 -20.03
CA LEU A 959 -15.84 -19.41 -20.31
C LEU A 959 -16.68 -20.42 -19.52
N ALA A 960 -16.18 -21.62 -19.26
CA ALA A 960 -16.85 -22.60 -18.40
C ALA A 960 -16.96 -22.11 -16.94
N ARG A 961 -15.89 -21.56 -16.34
CA ARG A 961 -15.93 -21.01 -14.97
C ARG A 961 -16.87 -19.80 -14.87
N CYS A 962 -16.77 -18.87 -15.82
CA CYS A 962 -17.62 -17.68 -15.88
C CYS A 962 -19.09 -18.06 -16.01
N LEU A 963 -19.48 -18.86 -17.02
CA LEU A 963 -20.88 -19.28 -17.18
C LEU A 963 -21.38 -20.12 -16.01
N LYS A 964 -20.56 -21.04 -15.48
CA LYS A 964 -20.96 -21.87 -14.34
C LYS A 964 -21.25 -21.02 -13.11
N SER A 965 -20.31 -20.17 -12.68
CA SER A 965 -20.48 -19.32 -11.49
C SER A 965 -21.59 -18.28 -11.68
N LEU A 966 -21.76 -17.73 -12.89
CA LEU A 966 -22.87 -16.84 -13.21
C LEU A 966 -24.22 -17.53 -12.96
N PHE A 967 -24.44 -18.73 -13.49
CA PHE A 967 -25.72 -19.44 -13.36
C PHE A 967 -25.92 -20.21 -12.04
N GLU A 968 -24.86 -20.62 -11.33
CA GLU A 968 -24.97 -21.36 -10.06
C GLU A 968 -24.87 -20.47 -8.80
N THR A 969 -24.12 -19.35 -8.86
CA THR A 969 -23.89 -18.47 -7.69
C THR A 969 -24.92 -17.33 -7.58
N THR A 970 -25.31 -16.72 -8.70
CA THR A 970 -26.14 -15.49 -8.74
C THR A 970 -27.54 -15.70 -8.15
N ALA A 971 -27.90 -14.90 -7.13
CA ALA A 971 -29.21 -14.95 -6.49
C ALA A 971 -30.29 -14.10 -7.18
N TYR A 972 -29.89 -13.06 -7.92
CA TYR A 972 -30.81 -12.12 -8.55
C TYR A 972 -31.67 -12.78 -9.65
N PRO A 973 -33.00 -12.59 -9.68
CA PRO A 973 -33.89 -13.48 -10.43
C PRO A 973 -34.19 -13.05 -11.89
N ASN A 974 -33.90 -11.81 -12.30
CA ASN A 974 -34.30 -11.29 -13.61
C ASN A 974 -33.12 -10.75 -14.42
N TYR A 975 -32.31 -11.66 -14.98
CA TYR A 975 -31.21 -11.30 -15.88
C TYR A 975 -31.26 -12.11 -17.19
N GLU A 976 -30.60 -11.59 -18.22
CA GLU A 976 -30.20 -12.34 -19.41
C GLU A 976 -28.68 -12.30 -19.58
N VAL A 977 -28.14 -13.26 -20.32
CA VAL A 977 -26.71 -13.34 -20.65
C VAL A 977 -26.54 -13.25 -22.15
N ILE A 978 -25.73 -12.29 -22.60
CA ILE A 978 -25.44 -12.01 -24.00
C ILE A 978 -23.95 -12.28 -24.24
N LEU A 979 -23.65 -13.37 -24.95
CA LEU A 979 -22.28 -13.70 -25.34
C LEU A 979 -21.94 -13.00 -26.65
N VAL A 980 -20.92 -12.13 -26.65
CA VAL A 980 -20.38 -11.52 -27.87
C VAL A 980 -19.21 -12.38 -28.35
N ASP A 981 -19.55 -13.33 -29.20
CA ASP A 981 -18.63 -14.29 -29.80
C ASP A 981 -17.84 -13.62 -30.94
N ASN A 982 -16.56 -13.38 -30.69
CA ASN A 982 -15.61 -12.89 -31.69
C ASN A 982 -14.96 -14.08 -32.40
N ASP A 983 -15.73 -14.74 -33.25
CA ASP A 983 -15.22 -15.71 -34.23
C ASP A 983 -14.58 -16.98 -33.61
N THR A 984 -15.27 -17.55 -32.60
CA THR A 984 -14.86 -18.80 -31.92
C THR A 984 -14.94 -20.01 -32.86
N GLY A 985 -13.80 -20.64 -33.08
CA GLY A 985 -13.67 -21.94 -33.75
C GLY A 985 -13.61 -23.14 -32.80
N ASP A 986 -13.26 -22.95 -31.52
CA ASP A 986 -13.10 -24.06 -30.58
C ASP A 986 -14.41 -24.84 -30.33
N ALA A 987 -14.35 -26.16 -30.51
CA ALA A 987 -15.50 -27.05 -30.42
C ALA A 987 -16.05 -27.20 -28.99
N GLN A 988 -15.23 -26.98 -27.95
CA GLN A 988 -15.67 -27.07 -26.55
C GLN A 988 -16.38 -25.79 -26.12
N ALA A 989 -15.84 -24.62 -26.46
CA ALA A 989 -16.48 -23.32 -26.27
C ALA A 989 -17.82 -23.27 -27.03
N LEU A 990 -17.85 -23.71 -28.29
CA LEU A 990 -19.08 -23.84 -29.08
C LEU A 990 -20.11 -24.81 -28.47
N LYS A 991 -19.69 -25.80 -27.68
CA LYS A 991 -20.56 -26.71 -26.93
C LYS A 991 -21.09 -26.05 -25.64
N LEU A 992 -20.24 -25.32 -24.91
CA LEU A 992 -20.63 -24.56 -23.71
C LEU A 992 -21.67 -23.48 -24.05
N MET A 993 -21.45 -22.73 -25.14
CA MET A 993 -22.39 -21.74 -25.68
C MET A 993 -23.77 -22.32 -26.07
N ARG A 994 -23.89 -23.64 -26.25
CA ARG A 994 -25.16 -24.34 -26.53
C ARG A 994 -25.77 -25.01 -25.29
N HIS A 995 -25.04 -25.08 -24.19
CA HIS A 995 -25.47 -25.72 -22.95
C HIS A 995 -26.20 -24.75 -22.02
N TYR A 996 -25.66 -23.53 -21.88
CA TYR A 996 -26.23 -22.48 -21.04
C TYR A 996 -27.29 -21.65 -21.81
N PRO A 997 -28.30 -21.08 -21.11
CA PRO A 997 -29.35 -20.26 -21.73
C PRO A 997 -28.84 -18.85 -22.04
N VAL A 998 -28.05 -18.72 -23.11
CA VAL A 998 -27.35 -17.49 -23.50
C VAL A 998 -27.74 -17.02 -24.91
N THR A 999 -27.81 -15.71 -25.11
CA THR A 999 -28.01 -15.09 -26.44
C THR A 999 -26.64 -14.85 -27.08
N ARG A 1000 -26.29 -15.63 -28.10
CA ARG A 1000 -25.03 -15.44 -28.86
C ARG A 1000 -25.17 -14.37 -29.94
N ILE A 1001 -24.31 -13.37 -29.89
CA ILE A 1001 -24.10 -12.35 -30.93
C ILE A 1001 -22.74 -12.62 -31.57
N TYR A 1002 -22.70 -12.76 -32.90
CA TYR A 1002 -21.43 -12.83 -33.64
C TYR A 1002 -20.84 -11.43 -33.87
N LEU A 1003 -19.55 -11.28 -33.62
CA LEU A 1003 -18.74 -10.09 -33.93
C LEU A 1003 -17.68 -10.45 -34.98
N PRO A 1004 -17.71 -9.86 -36.19
CA PRO A 1004 -16.67 -10.08 -37.19
C PRO A 1004 -15.35 -9.38 -36.79
N ASN A 1005 -14.23 -10.02 -37.14
CA ASN A 1005 -12.87 -9.54 -36.89
C ASN A 1005 -12.60 -8.12 -37.47
N PRO A 1006 -11.62 -7.36 -36.94
CA PRO A 1006 -10.80 -7.67 -35.75
C PRO A 1006 -11.59 -7.52 -34.45
N PHE A 1007 -11.01 -7.99 -33.33
CA PHE A 1007 -11.57 -7.70 -32.01
C PHE A 1007 -11.43 -6.21 -31.66
N ASN A 1008 -12.41 -5.69 -30.94
CA ASN A 1008 -12.39 -4.37 -30.31
C ASN A 1008 -13.39 -4.43 -29.14
N PHE A 1009 -12.91 -4.20 -27.91
CA PHE A 1009 -13.71 -4.42 -26.71
C PHE A 1009 -14.92 -3.50 -26.63
N SER A 1010 -14.74 -2.20 -26.93
CA SER A 1010 -15.84 -1.22 -26.97
C SER A 1010 -16.93 -1.65 -27.96
N ARG A 1011 -16.55 -1.96 -29.20
CA ARG A 1011 -17.46 -2.38 -30.28
C ARG A 1011 -18.23 -3.66 -29.93
N ALA A 1012 -17.58 -4.62 -29.27
CA ALA A 1012 -18.21 -5.84 -28.79
C ALA A 1012 -19.35 -5.53 -27.81
N ASN A 1013 -19.03 -4.77 -26.76
CA ASN A 1013 -19.96 -4.40 -25.70
C ASN A 1013 -21.09 -3.48 -26.22
N ASN A 1014 -20.77 -2.50 -27.05
CA ASN A 1014 -21.75 -1.61 -27.70
C ASN A 1014 -22.75 -2.39 -28.59
N LEU A 1015 -22.27 -3.40 -29.33
CA LEU A 1015 -23.13 -4.25 -30.17
C LEU A 1015 -24.15 -5.04 -29.33
N ALA A 1016 -23.75 -5.54 -28.16
CA ALA A 1016 -24.65 -6.21 -27.22
C ALA A 1016 -25.57 -5.22 -26.49
N ALA A 1017 -25.04 -4.09 -25.98
CA ALA A 1017 -25.80 -3.05 -25.31
C ALA A 1017 -26.99 -2.54 -26.15
N ARG A 1018 -26.80 -2.43 -27.47
CA ARG A 1018 -27.87 -2.07 -28.42
C ARG A 1018 -28.95 -3.16 -28.60
N ARG A 1019 -28.62 -4.44 -28.38
CA ARG A 1019 -29.55 -5.59 -28.50
C ARG A 1019 -30.10 -6.12 -27.17
N ALA A 1020 -29.53 -5.67 -26.04
CA ALA A 1020 -29.99 -5.97 -24.70
C ALA A 1020 -31.41 -5.46 -24.44
N ASP A 1021 -32.25 -6.24 -23.75
CA ASP A 1021 -33.58 -5.80 -23.31
C ASP A 1021 -33.55 -5.09 -21.94
N GLY A 1022 -32.46 -5.25 -21.19
CA GLY A 1022 -32.35 -4.79 -19.81
C GLY A 1022 -32.39 -3.27 -19.64
N GLU A 1023 -32.95 -2.83 -18.52
CA GLU A 1023 -32.86 -1.43 -18.07
C GLU A 1023 -31.43 -1.10 -17.60
N TYR A 1024 -30.71 -2.11 -17.12
CA TYR A 1024 -29.33 -2.04 -16.66
C TYR A 1024 -28.47 -3.03 -17.45
N LEU A 1025 -27.26 -2.58 -17.80
CA LEU A 1025 -26.23 -3.39 -18.44
C LEU A 1025 -25.19 -3.76 -17.38
N VAL A 1026 -24.64 -4.97 -17.46
CA VAL A 1026 -23.45 -5.37 -16.70
C VAL A 1026 -22.43 -5.89 -17.70
N PHE A 1027 -21.32 -5.17 -17.85
CA PHE A 1027 -20.17 -5.65 -18.62
C PHE A 1027 -19.33 -6.56 -17.73
N LEU A 1028 -18.96 -7.74 -18.25
CA LEU A 1028 -18.29 -8.80 -17.49
C LEU A 1028 -17.31 -9.55 -18.39
N ASN A 1029 -16.06 -9.73 -17.98
CA ASN A 1029 -15.09 -10.51 -18.77
C ASN A 1029 -15.35 -12.02 -18.67
N ASN A 1030 -15.00 -12.76 -19.72
CA ASN A 1030 -15.17 -14.22 -19.81
C ASN A 1030 -14.20 -15.04 -18.93
N ASP A 1031 -13.24 -14.38 -18.28
CA ASP A 1031 -12.26 -14.96 -17.33
C ASP A 1031 -12.55 -14.58 -15.86
N THR A 1032 -13.78 -14.15 -15.56
CA THR A 1032 -14.27 -13.91 -14.20
C THR A 1032 -14.93 -15.14 -13.56
N GLU A 1033 -14.92 -15.24 -12.22
CA GLU A 1033 -15.70 -16.22 -11.46
C GLU A 1033 -16.47 -15.52 -10.32
N ILE A 1034 -17.79 -15.67 -10.27
CA ILE A 1034 -18.67 -14.98 -9.30
C ILE A 1034 -18.59 -15.67 -7.93
N ILE A 1035 -18.16 -14.93 -6.90
CA ILE A 1035 -18.05 -15.43 -5.51
C ILE A 1035 -19.28 -15.05 -4.66
N SER A 1036 -19.67 -13.78 -4.65
CA SER A 1036 -20.80 -13.28 -3.84
C SER A 1036 -22.15 -13.48 -4.54
N ARG A 1037 -23.16 -14.04 -3.85
CA ARG A 1037 -24.45 -14.40 -4.48
C ARG A 1037 -25.30 -13.18 -4.83
N GLU A 1038 -25.29 -12.19 -3.95
CA GLU A 1038 -26.03 -10.91 -4.03
C GLU A 1038 -25.27 -9.83 -4.82
N TRP A 1039 -24.32 -10.22 -5.69
CA TRP A 1039 -23.46 -9.27 -6.41
C TRP A 1039 -24.25 -8.29 -7.29
N LEU A 1040 -25.26 -8.79 -8.01
CA LEU A 1040 -26.14 -7.94 -8.83
C LEU A 1040 -27.02 -7.02 -7.98
N ASP A 1041 -27.52 -7.45 -6.82
CA ASP A 1041 -28.29 -6.59 -5.90
C ASP A 1041 -27.42 -5.44 -5.36
N HIS A 1042 -26.15 -5.73 -5.03
CA HIS A 1042 -25.20 -4.71 -4.57
C HIS A 1042 -24.75 -3.75 -5.69
N LEU A 1043 -24.56 -4.22 -6.92
CA LEU A 1043 -24.27 -3.34 -8.06
C LEU A 1043 -25.49 -2.50 -8.47
N LEU A 1044 -26.67 -3.12 -8.52
CA LEU A 1044 -27.93 -2.48 -8.91
C LEU A 1044 -28.33 -1.38 -7.92
N TYR A 1045 -28.23 -1.61 -6.61
CA TYR A 1045 -28.58 -0.61 -5.59
C TYR A 1045 -27.92 0.76 -5.81
N TYR A 1046 -26.66 0.80 -6.27
CA TYR A 1046 -25.99 2.05 -6.62
C TYR A 1046 -26.38 2.55 -8.01
N ALA A 1047 -26.52 1.67 -9.02
CA ALA A 1047 -26.92 2.04 -10.38
C ALA A 1047 -28.38 2.55 -10.48
N GLU A 1048 -29.22 2.21 -9.49
CA GLU A 1048 -30.58 2.76 -9.34
C GLU A 1048 -30.57 4.24 -8.92
N GLN A 1049 -29.51 4.74 -8.27
CA GLN A 1049 -29.39 6.15 -7.88
C GLN A 1049 -29.21 7.04 -9.11
N ARG A 1050 -29.95 8.16 -9.17
CA ARG A 1050 -30.05 9.01 -10.38
C ARG A 1050 -28.77 9.75 -10.73
N ASP A 1051 -27.91 9.96 -9.75
CA ASP A 1051 -26.65 10.68 -9.82
C ASP A 1051 -25.44 9.73 -9.91
N VAL A 1052 -25.66 8.42 -10.05
CA VAL A 1052 -24.60 7.41 -10.26
C VAL A 1052 -24.54 7.03 -11.74
N GLY A 1053 -23.35 7.15 -12.32
CA GLY A 1053 -23.07 6.86 -13.73
C GLY A 1053 -22.69 5.40 -13.98
N ALA A 1054 -21.83 4.82 -13.13
CA ALA A 1054 -21.39 3.43 -13.22
C ALA A 1054 -21.00 2.87 -11.84
N VAL A 1055 -21.03 1.55 -11.71
CA VAL A 1055 -20.74 0.83 -10.46
C VAL A 1055 -19.79 -0.35 -10.72
N GLY A 1056 -18.70 -0.45 -9.95
CA GLY A 1056 -17.70 -1.52 -10.08
C GLY A 1056 -17.64 -2.44 -8.86
N ALA A 1057 -17.31 -3.71 -9.12
CA ALA A 1057 -17.11 -4.74 -8.11
C ALA A 1057 -15.67 -4.76 -7.55
N LEU A 1058 -15.49 -5.43 -6.40
CA LEU A 1058 -14.18 -5.91 -5.94
C LEU A 1058 -13.75 -7.09 -6.81
N LEU A 1059 -12.65 -6.93 -7.55
CA LEU A 1059 -12.02 -8.03 -8.28
C LEU A 1059 -10.80 -8.52 -7.52
N LEU A 1060 -10.66 -9.84 -7.43
CA LEU A 1060 -9.57 -10.53 -6.74
C LEU A 1060 -8.74 -11.38 -7.70
N HIS A 1061 -7.46 -11.50 -7.39
CA HIS A 1061 -6.58 -12.52 -7.94
C HIS A 1061 -6.88 -13.91 -7.33
N ASP A 1062 -6.40 -14.98 -7.96
CA ASP A 1062 -6.60 -16.38 -7.54
C ASP A 1062 -6.08 -16.69 -6.12
N ASP A 1063 -5.19 -15.88 -5.56
CA ASP A 1063 -4.69 -15.97 -4.18
C ASP A 1063 -5.57 -15.25 -3.14
N GLY A 1064 -6.65 -14.59 -3.59
CA GLY A 1064 -7.54 -13.78 -2.75
C GLY A 1064 -7.01 -12.37 -2.43
N SER A 1065 -5.93 -11.93 -3.07
CA SER A 1065 -5.48 -10.54 -3.02
C SER A 1065 -6.29 -9.64 -3.97
N VAL A 1066 -6.37 -8.35 -3.63
CA VAL A 1066 -7.10 -7.34 -4.40
C VAL A 1066 -6.41 -7.13 -5.76
N GLN A 1067 -7.20 -7.19 -6.83
CA GLN A 1067 -6.79 -6.80 -8.17
C GLN A 1067 -7.38 -5.42 -8.56
N HIS A 1068 -8.64 -5.16 -8.19
CA HIS A 1068 -9.31 -3.88 -8.42
C HIS A 1068 -10.19 -3.48 -7.23
N ALA A 1069 -9.89 -2.30 -6.68
CA ALA A 1069 -10.71 -1.64 -5.65
C ALA A 1069 -11.07 -0.18 -6.03
N GLY A 1070 -11.21 0.08 -7.33
CA GLY A 1070 -11.18 1.41 -7.94
C GLY A 1070 -9.98 1.63 -8.86
N VAL A 1071 -9.97 2.75 -9.58
CA VAL A 1071 -8.86 3.27 -10.39
C VAL A 1071 -8.48 4.67 -9.89
N ILE A 1072 -7.17 4.95 -9.82
CA ILE A 1072 -6.58 6.24 -9.42
C ILE A 1072 -5.98 6.93 -10.65
N LEU A 1073 -6.33 8.20 -10.87
CA LEU A 1073 -5.71 9.06 -11.89
C LEU A 1073 -4.29 9.49 -11.51
N GLY A 1074 -3.45 9.74 -12.51
CA GLY A 1074 -2.05 10.17 -12.36
C GLY A 1074 -1.07 9.00 -12.35
N MET A 1075 -1.43 7.85 -11.78
CA MET A 1075 -0.54 6.69 -11.62
C MET A 1075 0.08 6.25 -12.96
N ARG A 1076 1.39 6.07 -12.98
CA ARG A 1076 2.21 5.73 -14.14
C ARG A 1076 2.03 6.72 -15.30
N GLY A 1077 1.79 7.99 -14.96
CA GLY A 1077 1.48 9.08 -15.90
C GLY A 1077 0.16 8.90 -16.67
N THR A 1078 -0.78 8.10 -16.14
CA THR A 1078 -2.10 7.83 -16.74
C THR A 1078 -3.14 7.54 -15.65
N ALA A 1079 -3.49 6.28 -15.42
CA ALA A 1079 -4.29 5.79 -14.31
C ALA A 1079 -4.08 4.27 -14.17
N ASP A 1080 -4.25 3.73 -12.97
CA ASP A 1080 -4.12 2.30 -12.67
C ASP A 1080 -4.97 1.89 -11.44
N HIS A 1081 -5.04 0.59 -11.15
CA HIS A 1081 -5.91 0.01 -10.13
C HIS A 1081 -5.40 0.27 -8.69
N SER A 1082 -6.27 0.77 -7.80
CA SER A 1082 -5.92 1.06 -6.40
C SER A 1082 -5.80 -0.21 -5.55
N MET A 1083 -4.90 -0.20 -4.56
CA MET A 1083 -4.72 -1.25 -3.55
C MET A 1083 -4.42 -2.65 -4.12
N ARG A 1084 -3.79 -2.76 -5.30
CA ARG A 1084 -3.43 -4.06 -5.88
C ARG A 1084 -2.48 -4.84 -4.94
N GLY A 1085 -2.76 -6.11 -4.72
CA GLY A 1085 -2.04 -6.97 -3.78
C GLY A 1085 -2.49 -6.87 -2.31
N PHE A 1086 -3.44 -5.99 -1.95
CA PHE A 1086 -3.97 -5.91 -0.59
C PHE A 1086 -4.78 -7.17 -0.24
N ARG A 1087 -4.98 -7.45 1.06
CA ARG A 1087 -5.90 -8.52 1.48
C ARG A 1087 -7.34 -8.02 1.38
N ALA A 1088 -8.22 -8.78 0.71
CA ALA A 1088 -9.63 -8.44 0.51
C ALA A 1088 -10.45 -8.17 1.80
N LYS A 1089 -9.97 -8.61 2.97
CA LYS A 1089 -10.59 -8.39 4.30
C LYS A 1089 -9.84 -7.36 5.16
N SER A 1090 -8.91 -6.60 4.59
CA SER A 1090 -8.30 -5.45 5.28
C SER A 1090 -9.22 -4.23 5.22
N ASP A 1091 -9.05 -3.27 6.12
CA ASP A 1091 -9.86 -2.05 6.14
C ASP A 1091 -9.52 -1.07 4.99
N GLY A 1092 -8.40 -1.31 4.30
CA GLY A 1092 -7.78 -0.35 3.40
C GLY A 1092 -7.21 0.83 4.19
N TYR A 1093 -7.22 2.01 3.58
CA TYR A 1093 -6.87 3.26 4.24
C TYR A 1093 -8.12 3.89 4.85
N ALA A 1094 -8.20 3.91 6.18
CA ALA A 1094 -9.30 4.48 6.97
C ALA A 1094 -10.73 3.97 6.64
N GLY A 1095 -10.85 2.80 5.98
CA GLY A 1095 -12.13 2.23 5.54
C GLY A 1095 -12.28 2.09 4.02
N SER A 1096 -11.32 2.58 3.23
CA SER A 1096 -11.42 2.64 1.76
C SER A 1096 -11.53 1.29 1.04
N LEU A 1097 -11.31 0.16 1.74
CA LEU A 1097 -11.58 -1.20 1.25
C LEU A 1097 -12.77 -1.87 1.98
N SER A 1098 -13.12 -1.46 3.20
CA SER A 1098 -14.31 -1.95 3.94
C SER A 1098 -15.63 -1.38 3.40
N CYS A 1099 -15.62 -0.12 2.94
CA CYS A 1099 -16.82 0.66 2.62
C CYS A 1099 -16.97 0.87 1.11
N ALA A 1100 -18.23 0.98 0.64
CA ALA A 1100 -18.49 1.50 -0.69
C ALA A 1100 -18.13 2.99 -0.74
N ARG A 1101 -17.66 3.47 -1.89
CA ARG A 1101 -17.12 4.83 -2.04
C ARG A 1101 -17.14 5.30 -3.48
N GLU A 1102 -17.04 6.61 -3.65
CA GLU A 1102 -16.73 7.22 -4.92
C GLU A 1102 -15.28 6.90 -5.37
N VAL A 1103 -15.09 6.79 -6.68
CA VAL A 1103 -13.80 6.54 -7.36
C VAL A 1103 -13.73 7.33 -8.66
N SER A 1104 -12.53 7.51 -9.23
CA SER A 1104 -12.41 8.19 -10.53
C SER A 1104 -12.92 7.35 -11.70
N ALA A 1105 -12.72 6.03 -11.63
CA ALA A 1105 -13.22 5.06 -12.60
C ALA A 1105 -13.28 3.64 -12.01
N VAL A 1106 -14.02 2.76 -12.69
CA VAL A 1106 -14.09 1.31 -12.44
C VAL A 1106 -13.86 0.56 -13.75
N THR A 1107 -13.39 -0.69 -13.70
CA THR A 1107 -13.11 -1.45 -14.93
C THR A 1107 -14.32 -2.21 -15.46
N ALA A 1108 -14.46 -2.24 -16.79
CA ALA A 1108 -15.48 -3.01 -17.50
C ALA A 1108 -15.33 -4.55 -17.38
N ALA A 1109 -14.29 -5.04 -16.68
CA ALA A 1109 -14.21 -6.45 -16.30
C ALA A 1109 -15.34 -6.89 -15.36
N CYS A 1110 -15.90 -5.97 -14.56
CA CYS A 1110 -17.21 -6.10 -13.91
C CYS A 1110 -17.78 -4.71 -13.58
N MET A 1111 -18.58 -4.15 -14.50
CA MET A 1111 -19.16 -2.80 -14.39
C MET A 1111 -20.66 -2.80 -14.71
N ALA A 1112 -21.48 -2.30 -13.78
CA ALA A 1112 -22.91 -2.06 -13.97
C ALA A 1112 -23.20 -0.60 -14.36
N VAL A 1113 -24.16 -0.39 -15.26
CA VAL A 1113 -24.60 0.93 -15.72
C VAL A 1113 -26.08 0.91 -16.16
N ARG A 1114 -26.81 2.00 -15.92
CA ARG A 1114 -28.16 2.22 -16.47
C ARG A 1114 -28.09 2.37 -18.00
N LYS A 1115 -28.84 1.55 -18.75
CA LYS A 1115 -28.78 1.51 -20.22
C LYS A 1115 -29.06 2.87 -20.88
N SER A 1116 -30.00 3.66 -20.34
CA SER A 1116 -30.28 5.00 -20.87
C SER A 1116 -29.06 5.92 -20.74
N THR A 1117 -28.42 5.96 -19.57
CA THR A 1117 -27.22 6.75 -19.29
C THR A 1117 -26.05 6.33 -20.19
N PHE A 1118 -25.86 5.03 -20.39
CA PHE A 1118 -24.85 4.49 -21.31
C PHE A 1118 -25.01 5.03 -22.73
N VAL A 1119 -26.23 5.01 -23.27
CA VAL A 1119 -26.53 5.54 -24.61
C VAL A 1119 -26.42 7.07 -24.66
N GLU A 1120 -26.92 7.77 -23.65
CA GLU A 1120 -26.92 9.24 -23.58
C GLU A 1120 -25.51 9.84 -23.50
N VAL A 1121 -24.56 9.13 -22.86
CA VAL A 1121 -23.15 9.53 -22.70
C VAL A 1121 -22.29 9.11 -23.90
N GLY A 1122 -22.85 8.35 -24.86
CA GLY A 1122 -22.22 8.00 -26.12
C GLY A 1122 -21.55 6.62 -26.16
N GLU A 1123 -22.04 5.66 -25.36
CA GLU A 1123 -21.55 4.28 -25.26
C GLU A 1123 -20.05 4.19 -24.86
N LEU A 1124 -19.41 3.01 -25.00
CA LEU A 1124 -17.95 2.91 -24.93
C LEU A 1124 -17.33 3.44 -26.23
N ASN A 1125 -16.22 4.17 -26.13
CA ASN A 1125 -15.56 4.78 -27.28
C ASN A 1125 -14.89 3.68 -28.14
N GLU A 1126 -15.39 3.46 -29.37
CA GLU A 1126 -14.89 2.43 -30.31
C GLU A 1126 -13.46 2.70 -30.85
N HIS A 1127 -12.83 3.84 -30.53
CA HIS A 1127 -11.43 4.11 -30.88
C HIS A 1127 -10.42 3.47 -29.91
N PHE A 1128 -10.84 3.12 -28.68
CA PHE A 1128 -10.06 2.28 -27.79
C PHE A 1128 -10.26 0.81 -28.18
N PHE A 1129 -9.18 0.03 -28.25
CA PHE A 1129 -9.20 -1.35 -28.75
C PHE A 1129 -9.22 -2.39 -27.62
N SER A 1130 -8.36 -2.22 -26.63
CA SER A 1130 -8.11 -3.18 -25.54
C SER A 1130 -8.20 -2.57 -24.14
N ILE A 1131 -7.72 -1.33 -23.94
CA ILE A 1131 -7.61 -0.69 -22.62
C ILE A 1131 -8.10 0.76 -22.59
N TYR A 1132 -8.39 1.24 -21.38
CA TYR A 1132 -8.85 2.60 -21.07
C TYR A 1132 -10.23 3.02 -21.60
N GLN A 1133 -10.95 2.17 -22.35
CA GLN A 1133 -12.34 2.45 -22.77
C GLN A 1133 -13.32 2.65 -21.60
N ASP A 1134 -13.05 2.00 -20.48
CA ASP A 1134 -13.82 2.05 -19.24
C ASP A 1134 -13.46 3.30 -18.42
N LEU A 1135 -12.18 3.65 -18.39
CA LEU A 1135 -11.68 4.92 -17.87
C LEU A 1135 -12.27 6.14 -18.61
N ASP A 1136 -12.18 6.19 -19.94
CA ASP A 1136 -12.79 7.24 -20.77
C ASP A 1136 -14.30 7.35 -20.52
N PHE A 1137 -15.02 6.23 -20.46
CA PHE A 1137 -16.44 6.22 -20.16
C PHE A 1137 -16.75 6.77 -18.76
N CYS A 1138 -15.98 6.38 -17.74
CA CYS A 1138 -16.11 6.93 -16.38
C CYS A 1138 -15.80 8.43 -16.30
N LEU A 1139 -14.82 8.93 -17.07
CA LEU A 1139 -14.51 10.36 -17.13
C LEU A 1139 -15.62 11.15 -17.83
N ARG A 1140 -16.18 10.67 -18.95
CA ARG A 1140 -17.35 11.27 -19.62
C ARG A 1140 -18.61 11.28 -18.75
N LEU A 1141 -18.79 10.28 -17.89
CA LEU A 1141 -19.86 10.28 -16.88
C LEU A 1141 -19.63 11.37 -15.83
N ARG A 1142 -18.40 11.50 -15.32
CA ARG A 1142 -18.03 12.53 -14.33
C ARG A 1142 -18.11 13.95 -14.87
N GLU A 1143 -17.83 14.20 -16.15
CA GLU A 1143 -18.07 15.49 -16.80
C GLU A 1143 -19.54 15.93 -16.76
N ARG A 1144 -20.49 14.99 -16.66
CA ARG A 1144 -21.92 15.27 -16.45
C ARG A 1144 -22.32 15.35 -14.98
N GLY A 1145 -21.37 15.34 -14.06
CA GLY A 1145 -21.60 15.35 -12.61
C GLY A 1145 -22.07 14.01 -12.04
N LEU A 1146 -21.95 12.90 -12.79
CA LEU A 1146 -22.34 11.58 -12.30
C LEU A 1146 -21.21 10.93 -11.49
N ARG A 1147 -21.55 10.40 -10.31
CA ARG A 1147 -20.66 9.65 -9.43
C ARG A 1147 -20.33 8.28 -10.01
N ILE A 1148 -19.09 7.82 -9.85
CA ILE A 1148 -18.71 6.43 -10.12
C ILE A 1148 -18.49 5.75 -8.76
N ILE A 1149 -19.19 4.65 -8.51
CA ILE A 1149 -19.15 3.96 -7.22
C ILE A 1149 -18.37 2.66 -7.35
N TRP A 1150 -17.49 2.39 -6.40
CA TRP A 1150 -16.93 1.07 -6.18
C TRP A 1150 -17.54 0.46 -4.90
N THR A 1151 -17.86 -0.84 -4.94
CA THR A 1151 -18.44 -1.56 -3.80
C THR A 1151 -17.66 -2.84 -3.45
N PRO A 1152 -17.23 -3.01 -2.17
CA PRO A 1152 -16.61 -4.25 -1.69
C PRO A 1152 -17.61 -5.41 -1.52
N GLN A 1153 -18.90 -5.18 -1.76
CA GLN A 1153 -19.96 -6.14 -1.48
C GLN A 1153 -20.36 -7.00 -2.70
N ALA A 1154 -19.91 -6.62 -3.90
CA ALA A 1154 -19.90 -7.48 -5.08
C ALA A 1154 -18.47 -7.97 -5.30
N VAL A 1155 -18.24 -9.28 -5.24
CA VAL A 1155 -16.89 -9.88 -5.20
C VAL A 1155 -16.77 -11.00 -6.24
N LEU A 1156 -15.75 -10.92 -7.09
CA LEU A 1156 -15.43 -11.88 -8.14
C LEU A 1156 -13.93 -12.20 -8.16
N LEU A 1157 -13.56 -13.41 -8.58
CA LEU A 1157 -12.22 -13.66 -9.12
C LEU A 1157 -12.15 -13.14 -10.56
N HIS A 1158 -10.96 -12.79 -11.02
CA HIS A 1158 -10.68 -12.44 -12.43
C HIS A 1158 -9.31 -13.01 -12.81
N HIS A 1159 -9.32 -14.13 -13.54
CA HIS A 1159 -8.18 -15.00 -13.84
C HIS A 1159 -7.20 -14.43 -14.89
N GLU A 1160 -7.03 -13.11 -14.88
CA GLU A 1160 -6.28 -12.21 -15.77
C GLU A 1160 -5.26 -12.89 -16.69
N SER A 1161 -5.77 -13.53 -17.74
CA SER A 1161 -4.96 -14.39 -18.61
C SER A 1161 -4.30 -13.57 -19.70
N LEU A 1162 -2.96 -13.68 -19.82
CA LEU A 1162 -2.07 -12.88 -20.69
C LEU A 1162 -2.35 -13.04 -22.20
N SER A 1163 -3.46 -12.47 -22.63
CA SER A 1163 -4.02 -12.50 -23.98
C SER A 1163 -4.02 -11.13 -24.67
N ARG A 1164 -3.70 -10.05 -23.94
CA ARG A 1164 -3.63 -8.69 -24.45
C ARG A 1164 -2.40 -8.52 -25.35
N GLN A 1165 -2.63 -8.09 -26.58
CA GLN A 1165 -1.59 -7.81 -27.55
C GLN A 1165 -1.05 -6.39 -27.33
N SER A 1166 0.14 -6.28 -26.74
CA SER A 1166 0.75 -5.03 -26.22
C SER A 1166 0.94 -3.87 -27.22
N TYR A 1167 0.64 -4.08 -28.50
CA TYR A 1167 0.72 -3.05 -29.52
C TYR A 1167 -0.45 -2.04 -29.47
N TYR A 1168 -1.67 -2.51 -29.19
CA TYR A 1168 -2.85 -1.63 -29.11
C TYR A 1168 -2.80 -0.71 -27.89
N ASP A 1169 -2.26 -1.21 -26.78
CA ASP A 1169 -2.14 -0.50 -25.51
C ASP A 1169 -1.36 0.83 -25.65
N VAL A 1170 -0.43 0.94 -26.60
CA VAL A 1170 0.29 2.18 -26.93
C VAL A 1170 -0.62 3.20 -27.64
N VAL A 1171 -1.47 2.75 -28.56
CA VAL A 1171 -2.42 3.62 -29.28
C VAL A 1171 -3.52 4.10 -28.33
N ASP A 1172 -4.06 3.19 -27.53
CA ASP A 1172 -5.05 3.47 -26.48
C ASP A 1172 -4.49 4.45 -25.44
N ARG A 1173 -3.22 4.30 -25.02
CA ARG A 1173 -2.54 5.26 -24.13
C ARG A 1173 -2.44 6.67 -24.74
N TYR A 1174 -2.06 6.80 -26.01
CA TYR A 1174 -1.99 8.11 -26.67
C TYR A 1174 -3.38 8.72 -26.88
N LEU A 1175 -4.41 7.92 -27.14
CA LEU A 1175 -5.80 8.38 -27.22
C LEU A 1175 -6.31 8.90 -25.87
N LEU A 1176 -6.04 8.17 -24.78
CA LEU A 1176 -6.37 8.60 -23.42
C LEU A 1176 -5.74 9.96 -23.11
N LEU A 1177 -4.46 10.15 -23.42
CA LEU A 1177 -3.76 11.41 -23.12
C LEU A 1177 -4.22 12.58 -24.01
N ASP A 1178 -4.42 12.39 -25.32
CA ASP A 1178 -4.92 13.44 -26.23
C ASP A 1178 -6.32 13.96 -25.81
N GLN A 1179 -7.10 13.15 -25.08
CA GLN A 1179 -8.42 13.50 -24.54
C GLN A 1179 -8.39 14.00 -23.08
N TRP A 1180 -7.61 13.34 -22.20
CA TRP A 1180 -7.78 13.43 -20.74
C TRP A 1180 -6.52 13.87 -19.97
N GLU A 1181 -5.42 14.22 -20.64
CA GLU A 1181 -4.17 14.67 -19.99
C GLU A 1181 -4.40 15.78 -18.95
N GLU A 1182 -5.19 16.81 -19.26
CA GLU A 1182 -5.49 17.89 -18.30
C GLU A 1182 -6.23 17.40 -17.04
N VAL A 1183 -7.08 16.38 -17.15
CA VAL A 1183 -7.83 15.84 -16.01
C VAL A 1183 -6.93 14.93 -15.16
N ILE A 1184 -6.08 14.15 -15.82
CA ILE A 1184 -5.07 13.30 -15.18
C ILE A 1184 -4.03 14.14 -14.42
N GLN A 1185 -3.53 15.23 -15.03
CA GLN A 1185 -2.53 16.11 -14.42
C GLN A 1185 -3.05 16.93 -13.21
N ARG A 1186 -4.37 17.16 -13.12
CA ARG A 1186 -5.00 17.81 -11.94
C ARG A 1186 -5.03 16.89 -10.71
N GLY A 1187 -4.82 15.58 -10.90
CA GLY A 1187 -4.85 14.57 -9.85
C GLY A 1187 -6.23 13.94 -9.63
N ASP A 1188 -6.27 12.94 -8.76
CA ASP A 1188 -7.49 12.22 -8.41
C ASP A 1188 -8.18 12.84 -7.18
N PRO A 1189 -9.47 13.22 -7.24
CA PRO A 1189 -10.17 13.77 -6.08
C PRO A 1189 -10.39 12.74 -4.97
N TYR A 1190 -10.40 11.45 -5.28
CA TYR A 1190 -10.64 10.36 -4.33
C TYR A 1190 -9.34 9.65 -3.88
N TYR A 1191 -8.17 10.24 -4.18
CA TYR A 1191 -6.86 9.81 -3.68
C TYR A 1191 -6.00 11.05 -3.37
N ASN A 1192 -5.87 11.39 -2.09
CA ASN A 1192 -5.25 12.64 -1.64
C ASN A 1192 -3.82 12.83 -2.20
N ARG A 1193 -3.54 14.04 -2.70
CA ARG A 1193 -2.28 14.45 -3.35
C ARG A 1193 -1.02 14.34 -2.51
N ASN A 1194 -1.13 14.06 -1.22
CA ASN A 1194 -0.02 13.85 -0.28
C ASN A 1194 0.32 12.36 -0.08
N LEU A 1195 -0.45 11.47 -0.70
CA LEU A 1195 -0.22 10.03 -0.76
C LEU A 1195 0.53 9.63 -2.04
N ASN A 1196 1.15 8.46 -2.02
CA ASN A 1196 2.00 7.94 -3.09
C ASN A 1196 1.16 7.46 -4.29
N VAL A 1197 0.98 8.31 -5.29
CA VAL A 1197 0.17 7.99 -6.49
C VAL A 1197 0.75 6.85 -7.32
N GLU A 1198 2.09 6.71 -7.40
CA GLU A 1198 2.76 5.68 -8.21
C GLU A 1198 2.65 4.26 -7.65
N ARG A 1199 2.32 4.13 -6.36
CA ARG A 1199 2.05 2.83 -5.72
C ARG A 1199 0.56 2.50 -5.61
N GLY A 1200 -0.31 3.51 -5.48
CA GLY A 1200 -1.75 3.32 -5.23
C GLY A 1200 -2.07 2.56 -3.92
N ASP A 1201 -1.13 2.54 -2.98
CA ASP A 1201 -1.14 1.78 -1.72
C ASP A 1201 -1.51 2.62 -0.50
N TYR A 1202 -1.85 3.91 -0.69
CA TYR A 1202 -2.09 4.90 0.36
C TYR A 1202 -0.89 5.07 1.33
N SER A 1203 0.34 4.73 0.91
CA SER A 1203 1.55 5.15 1.62
C SER A 1203 1.83 6.65 1.39
N LEU A 1204 2.66 7.26 2.24
CA LEU A 1204 3.01 8.68 2.11
C LEU A 1204 3.83 8.95 0.84
N ALA A 1205 3.64 10.12 0.23
CA ALA A 1205 4.50 10.57 -0.88
C ALA A 1205 5.95 10.77 -0.39
N PRO A 1206 7.00 10.38 -1.15
CA PRO A 1206 8.39 10.46 -0.67
C PRO A 1206 8.99 11.87 -0.55
N GLU A 1207 8.27 12.92 -0.97
CA GLU A 1207 8.80 14.26 -1.25
C GLU A 1207 7.98 15.41 -0.63
N ARG A 1208 7.15 15.14 0.39
CA ARG A 1208 6.33 16.13 1.12
C ARG A 1208 6.26 15.85 2.61
#